data_AF-A0A842X084-F1
#
_entry.id   AF-A0A842X084-F1
#
_cell.length_a   1.000
_cell.length_b   1.000
_cell.length_c   1.000
_cell.angle_alpha   90.00
_cell.angle_beta   90.00
_cell.angle_gamma   90.00
#
_symmetry.space_group_name_H-M   'P 1'
#
loop_
_entity.id
_entity.type
_entity.pdbx_description
1 polymer ?
#
loop_
_entity_poly.entity_id
_entity_poly.type
_entity_poly.pdbx_seq_one_letter_code
_entity_poly.pdbx_strand_id
1 'polypeptide(L)'
;MKKKTKRKPKGVELQMGKRTLNLTLELAVNIIAFIVIYGFLVSVFTPDVMLAKTITAGGDTASHYYPAKFLKEELIPKGHVIGWLPGWYGGMPLFQFYFTLPFVMIALLGYIIPLQISFKLVTVLGIFSLPLTVFASLKLMRFKFPTPVFGAIFTLPFLFQESHSMWGGNIPSTLAGEFSYSISLSLTMLFFGVLYYGIQRNKHMLANAFILALVALTHVYTVLWAVLSSLILSYDRNPKRLLERVKYMGKSFPLAFMLTGFWIIPLILRLKYTTSYDIPWNITEEVLPPILWPFLFFSGFGLFMCAYRRDSRVVFLTYSIVTSLVFFVLAPKIGVVDIRFLPFTYLTLMVLAAYGLSQFIRPLKGKWILPLIVVLLTVFWVNSNKVLITSQDDKIEFHPGKFMEQMKTWKYGGYTPYWVEWNYEGFEKKSIWKQFKSTNDFMGGDVSSPRAKFEHNDKHNAAGTVRAFESIPLFAGRSILEGLYMQSIITSPFTFYIQSEVSEQQSCPFWAVYPCTSFNLEDGTEHLKMFNTQYLVARSEKLKEALVLHPEWRMAFRDEPFEVWELTTNPNQYVTVPEYMPVLYETGDWKNISYQWFRNMDLIDSPIAFKKSADTDDMRLFQDVIRDPSMADLDSLPKTPLNRECNVREIVQSDVIEFTTDCVGAPHIISISYYPSWKPEGADEIYLVSPSFMLVYPTQKHVRIVYGKTPVDWIGILLTLSAVSVIAYAHLGKNRELKRFFAL
;
A
#
# COMPACT_ATOMS: atom_id res chain seq x y z
N MET A 1 33.26 -69.78 40.74
CA MET A 1 33.25 -68.34 41.11
C MET A 1 33.20 -67.46 39.85
N LYS A 2 32.04 -66.86 39.53
CA LYS A 2 31.87 -65.92 38.41
C LYS A 2 32.16 -64.48 38.89
N LYS A 3 33.17 -63.82 38.32
CA LYS A 3 33.45 -62.38 38.52
C LYS A 3 32.36 -61.54 37.82
N LYS A 4 31.53 -60.84 38.59
CA LYS A 4 30.62 -59.79 38.11
C LYS A 4 31.41 -58.50 37.88
N THR A 5 31.54 -58.09 36.63
CA THR A 5 32.00 -56.75 36.24
C THR A 5 30.85 -55.74 36.39
N LYS A 6 30.96 -54.83 37.35
CA LYS A 6 30.11 -53.64 37.48
C LYS A 6 30.43 -52.64 36.36
N ARG A 7 29.57 -52.51 35.35
CA ARG A 7 29.56 -51.34 34.44
C ARG A 7 28.91 -50.14 35.16
N LYS A 8 29.64 -49.04 35.30
CA LYS A 8 29.15 -47.75 35.81
C LYS A 8 28.30 -47.02 34.75
N PRO A 9 27.07 -46.57 35.06
CA PRO A 9 26.38 -45.52 34.30
C PRO A 9 26.62 -44.17 34.99
N LYS A 10 27.66 -43.41 34.60
CA LYS A 10 27.88 -42.05 35.16
C LYS A 10 28.19 -40.98 34.11
N GLY A 11 28.40 -41.35 32.84
CA GLY A 11 28.75 -40.39 31.77
C GLY A 11 27.54 -39.80 31.01
N VAL A 12 26.46 -40.57 30.87
CA VAL A 12 25.33 -40.22 30.01
C VAL A 12 24.35 -39.25 30.69
N GLU A 13 24.07 -39.43 31.98
CA GLU A 13 23.24 -38.49 32.77
C GLU A 13 23.90 -37.12 32.92
N LEU A 14 25.22 -37.07 33.13
CA LEU A 14 25.97 -35.82 33.31
C LEU A 14 26.06 -34.99 32.01
N GLN A 15 26.14 -35.66 30.86
CA GLN A 15 26.09 -35.00 29.54
C GLN A 15 24.67 -34.56 29.17
N MET A 16 23.63 -35.33 29.51
CA MET A 16 22.25 -34.90 29.37
C MET A 16 21.98 -33.67 30.22
N GLY A 17 22.32 -33.70 31.52
CA GLY A 17 22.14 -32.58 32.45
C GLY A 17 22.79 -31.27 31.99
N LYS A 18 24.04 -31.32 31.50
CA LYS A 18 24.73 -30.14 30.92
C LYS A 18 24.08 -29.62 29.64
N ARG A 19 23.58 -30.52 28.79
CA ARG A 19 22.91 -30.13 27.55
C ARG A 19 21.56 -29.48 27.83
N THR A 20 20.77 -30.03 28.75
CA THR A 20 19.52 -29.40 29.22
C THR A 20 19.79 -28.04 29.84
N LEU A 21 20.77 -27.91 30.74
CA LEU A 21 21.12 -26.63 31.38
C LEU A 21 21.50 -25.54 30.36
N ASN A 22 22.30 -25.88 29.35
CA ASN A 22 22.65 -24.94 28.28
C ASN A 22 21.43 -24.52 27.46
N LEU A 23 20.49 -25.43 27.19
CA LEU A 23 19.24 -25.11 26.50
C LEU A 23 18.35 -24.20 27.35
N THR A 24 18.28 -24.41 28.66
CA THR A 24 17.51 -23.54 29.58
C THR A 24 18.13 -22.14 29.64
N LEU A 25 19.46 -22.05 29.68
CA LEU A 25 20.19 -20.78 29.70
C LEU A 25 20.03 -20.00 28.39
N GLU A 26 20.18 -20.67 27.24
CA GLU A 26 19.92 -20.05 25.93
C GLU A 26 18.50 -19.52 25.83
N LEU A 27 17.51 -20.27 26.32
CA LEU A 27 16.12 -19.85 26.34
C LEU A 27 15.92 -18.61 27.22
N ALA A 28 16.46 -18.62 28.44
CA ALA A 28 16.37 -17.47 29.36
C ALA A 28 17.00 -16.21 28.75
N VAL A 29 18.18 -16.32 28.14
CA VAL A 29 18.85 -15.19 27.46
C VAL A 29 18.01 -14.66 26.30
N ASN A 30 17.42 -15.55 25.49
CA ASN A 30 16.55 -15.11 24.39
C ASN A 30 15.32 -14.37 24.94
N ILE A 31 14.66 -14.89 25.98
CA ILE A 31 13.49 -14.26 26.60
C ILE A 31 13.84 -12.87 27.12
N ILE A 32 14.95 -12.72 27.86
CA ILE A 32 15.39 -11.42 28.39
C ILE A 32 15.69 -10.44 27.23
N ALA A 33 16.38 -10.89 26.18
CA ALA A 33 16.64 -10.05 25.02
C ALA A 33 15.35 -9.57 24.35
N PHE A 34 14.34 -10.44 24.20
CA PHE A 34 13.03 -10.05 23.68
C PHE A 34 12.27 -9.10 24.61
N ILE A 35 12.35 -9.28 25.92
CA ILE A 35 11.77 -8.34 26.90
C ILE A 35 12.38 -6.95 26.70
N VAL A 36 13.70 -6.85 26.50
CA VAL A 36 14.37 -5.56 26.26
C VAL A 36 13.97 -4.97 24.91
N ILE A 37 13.94 -5.76 23.83
CA ILE A 37 13.53 -5.30 22.49
C ILE A 37 12.10 -4.76 22.52
N TYR A 38 11.15 -5.53 23.05
CA TYR A 38 9.75 -5.12 23.10
C TYR A 38 9.48 -4.04 24.13
N GLY A 39 10.19 -4.03 25.26
CA GLY A 39 10.15 -2.92 26.21
C GLY A 39 10.58 -1.60 25.56
N PHE A 40 11.63 -1.63 24.73
CA PHE A 40 12.06 -0.45 23.97
C PHE A 40 11.02 -0.03 22.91
N LEU A 41 10.47 -0.96 22.14
CA LEU A 41 9.40 -0.64 21.18
C LEU A 41 8.16 -0.05 21.87
N VAL A 42 7.71 -0.62 22.99
CA VAL A 42 6.57 -0.12 23.78
C VAL A 42 6.87 1.25 24.39
N SER A 43 8.13 1.55 24.73
CA SER A 43 8.50 2.88 25.21
C SER A 43 8.33 3.99 24.18
N VAL A 44 8.23 3.63 22.89
CA VAL A 44 8.03 4.55 21.77
C VAL A 44 6.57 4.50 21.29
N PHE A 45 5.99 3.31 21.17
CA PHE A 45 4.57 3.08 20.87
C PHE A 45 3.77 2.94 22.16
N THR A 46 3.63 4.04 22.89
CA THR A 46 3.06 4.00 24.23
C THR A 46 1.57 3.60 24.21
N PRO A 47 1.08 2.82 25.20
CA PRO A 47 -0.30 2.34 25.20
C PRO A 47 -1.35 3.44 25.18
N ASP A 48 -1.08 4.62 25.75
CA ASP A 48 -2.01 5.75 25.78
C ASP A 48 -2.32 6.29 24.38
N VAL A 49 -1.33 6.35 23.49
CA VAL A 49 -1.50 6.78 22.10
C VAL A 49 -2.08 5.64 21.25
N MET A 50 -1.57 4.41 21.44
CA MET A 50 -1.99 3.24 20.65
C MET A 50 -3.43 2.81 20.92
N LEU A 51 -3.91 2.98 22.15
CA LEU A 51 -5.27 2.62 22.56
C LEU A 51 -6.23 3.82 22.56
N ALA A 52 -5.76 5.02 22.21
CA ALA A 52 -6.63 6.19 22.04
C ALA A 52 -7.64 5.95 20.91
N LYS A 53 -8.91 6.32 21.16
CA LYS A 53 -10.01 6.23 20.18
C LYS A 53 -10.00 7.43 19.23
N THR A 54 -8.87 7.68 18.59
CA THR A 54 -8.63 8.80 17.67
C THR A 54 -8.28 8.28 16.29
N ILE A 55 -8.72 9.00 15.25
CA ILE A 55 -8.47 8.64 13.85
C ILE A 55 -7.05 9.08 13.50
N THR A 56 -6.26 8.16 12.95
CA THR A 56 -4.85 8.42 12.61
C THR A 56 -4.71 9.62 11.67
N ALA A 57 -3.68 10.43 11.92
CA ALA A 57 -3.24 11.53 11.07
C ALA A 57 -1.87 11.19 10.46
N GLY A 58 -1.19 12.19 9.89
CA GLY A 58 0.20 12.10 9.40
C GLY A 58 0.34 11.39 8.05
N GLY A 59 1.13 12.02 7.17
CA GLY A 59 1.43 11.51 5.83
C GLY A 59 0.20 10.99 5.09
N ASP A 60 0.35 9.82 4.49
CA ASP A 60 -0.69 9.07 3.79
C ASP A 60 -1.55 8.23 4.75
N THR A 61 -1.05 7.94 5.95
CA THR A 61 -1.75 7.15 6.98
C THR A 61 -3.14 7.70 7.30
N ALA A 62 -3.30 9.02 7.29
CA ALA A 62 -4.58 9.68 7.48
C ALA A 62 -5.66 9.23 6.47
N SER A 63 -5.31 9.16 5.19
CA SER A 63 -6.26 8.82 4.11
C SER A 63 -6.66 7.34 4.14
N HIS A 64 -5.82 6.46 4.70
CA HIS A 64 -6.09 5.02 4.76
C HIS A 64 -7.27 4.61 5.66
N TYR A 65 -7.68 5.46 6.61
CA TYR A 65 -8.76 5.13 7.53
C TYR A 65 -10.12 5.00 6.81
N TYR A 66 -10.38 5.86 5.81
CA TYR A 66 -11.63 5.83 5.04
C TYR A 66 -11.86 4.49 4.30
N PRO A 67 -10.90 3.99 3.47
CA PRO A 67 -10.98 2.66 2.89
C PRO A 67 -11.18 1.52 3.91
N ALA A 68 -10.53 1.61 5.09
CA ALA A 68 -10.68 0.60 6.14
C ALA A 68 -12.11 0.59 6.73
N LYS A 69 -12.67 1.77 6.97
CA LYS A 69 -14.06 1.92 7.43
C LYS A 69 -15.04 1.41 6.37
N PHE A 70 -14.87 1.80 5.11
CA PHE A 70 -15.71 1.36 4.01
C PHE A 70 -15.65 -0.17 3.81
N LEU A 71 -14.47 -0.78 3.90
CA LEU A 71 -14.33 -2.24 3.85
C LEU A 71 -15.15 -2.92 4.95
N LYS A 72 -15.05 -2.41 6.18
CA LYS A 72 -15.73 -2.98 7.34
C LYS A 72 -17.25 -2.82 7.23
N GLU A 73 -17.72 -1.63 6.87
CA GLU A 73 -19.13 -1.25 6.99
C GLU A 73 -19.95 -1.56 5.72
N GLU A 74 -19.32 -1.53 4.54
CA GLU A 74 -20.03 -1.68 3.26
C GLU A 74 -19.68 -2.99 2.53
N LEU A 75 -18.40 -3.36 2.46
CA LEU A 75 -17.97 -4.49 1.63
C LEU A 75 -18.09 -5.85 2.35
N ILE A 76 -17.51 -5.99 3.55
CA ILE A 76 -17.51 -7.25 4.29
C ILE A 76 -18.93 -7.75 4.59
N PRO A 77 -19.91 -6.91 5.00
CA PRO A 77 -21.29 -7.36 5.21
C PRO A 77 -21.95 -7.93 3.95
N LYS A 78 -21.56 -7.43 2.77
CA LYS A 78 -21.99 -7.96 1.47
C LYS A 78 -21.20 -9.21 1.04
N GLY A 79 -20.21 -9.66 1.83
CA GLY A 79 -19.34 -10.80 1.52
C GLY A 79 -18.20 -10.47 0.56
N HIS A 80 -17.83 -9.19 0.46
CA HIS A 80 -16.85 -8.67 -0.51
C HIS A 80 -15.59 -8.17 0.20
N VAL A 81 -14.44 -8.35 -0.46
CA VAL A 81 -13.13 -7.78 -0.03
C VAL A 81 -12.54 -6.82 -1.06
N ILE A 82 -13.14 -6.77 -2.25
CA ILE A 82 -12.86 -5.86 -3.36
C ILE A 82 -14.22 -5.31 -3.81
N GLY A 83 -14.30 -4.03 -4.09
CA GLY A 83 -15.56 -3.39 -4.51
C GLY A 83 -15.36 -1.95 -4.98
N TRP A 84 -16.45 -1.27 -5.31
CA TRP A 84 -16.40 0.13 -5.73
C TRP A 84 -16.39 1.07 -4.52
N LEU A 85 -15.41 1.96 -4.44
CA LEU A 85 -15.39 3.06 -3.47
C LEU A 85 -15.78 4.36 -4.20
N PRO A 86 -16.97 4.93 -3.95
CA PRO A 86 -17.45 6.10 -4.69
C PRO A 86 -16.76 7.41 -4.30
N GLY A 87 -16.25 7.49 -3.07
CA GLY A 87 -15.88 8.77 -2.46
C GLY A 87 -14.63 9.47 -2.99
N TRP A 88 -13.79 8.84 -3.82
CA TRP A 88 -12.56 9.43 -4.37
C TRP A 88 -12.55 9.32 -5.90
N TYR A 89 -12.00 10.33 -6.60
CA TYR A 89 -11.73 10.28 -8.05
C TYR A 89 -12.95 9.97 -8.93
N GLY A 90 -14.15 10.31 -8.49
CA GLY A 90 -15.39 9.90 -9.18
C GLY A 90 -15.69 8.40 -9.07
N GLY A 91 -15.04 7.71 -8.14
CA GLY A 91 -15.17 6.29 -7.86
C GLY A 91 -13.96 5.47 -8.30
N MET A 92 -13.63 4.39 -7.57
CA MET A 92 -12.52 3.50 -7.93
C MET A 92 -12.72 2.04 -7.45
N PRO A 93 -12.07 1.06 -8.10
CA PRO A 93 -12.12 -0.35 -7.70
C PRO A 93 -11.20 -0.60 -6.48
N LEU A 94 -11.73 -0.36 -5.28
CA LEU A 94 -11.00 -0.45 -4.03
C LEU A 94 -10.40 -1.85 -3.82
N PHE A 95 -9.10 -1.85 -3.50
CA PHE A 95 -8.24 -3.03 -3.31
C PHE A 95 -8.08 -3.96 -4.52
N GLN A 96 -8.57 -3.58 -5.70
CA GLN A 96 -8.22 -4.30 -6.92
C GLN A 96 -6.75 -4.08 -7.32
N PHE A 97 -6.26 -2.85 -7.12
CA PHE A 97 -4.88 -2.43 -7.41
C PHE A 97 -4.11 -2.01 -6.16
N TYR A 98 -4.63 -2.32 -4.99
CA TYR A 98 -3.99 -2.07 -3.70
C TYR A 98 -4.06 -3.33 -2.81
N PHE A 99 -3.27 -3.36 -1.75
CA PHE A 99 -3.12 -4.56 -0.90
C PHE A 99 -4.33 -4.77 0.01
N THR A 100 -4.83 -6.00 0.06
CA THR A 100 -6.11 -6.34 0.73
C THR A 100 -5.92 -6.79 2.17
N LEU A 101 -4.90 -7.62 2.45
CA LEU A 101 -4.83 -8.38 3.70
C LEU A 101 -4.75 -7.48 4.96
N PRO A 102 -3.90 -6.44 5.02
CA PRO A 102 -3.86 -5.55 6.19
C PRO A 102 -5.21 -4.91 6.49
N PHE A 103 -5.95 -4.47 5.47
CA PHE A 103 -7.27 -3.86 5.65
C PHE A 103 -8.32 -4.86 6.11
N VAL A 104 -8.29 -6.09 5.57
CA VAL A 104 -9.15 -7.17 6.06
C VAL A 104 -8.86 -7.46 7.53
N MET A 105 -7.59 -7.49 7.95
CA MET A 105 -7.22 -7.65 9.37
C MET A 105 -7.75 -6.50 10.23
N ILE A 106 -7.59 -5.25 9.77
CA ILE A 106 -8.11 -4.05 10.46
C ILE A 106 -9.64 -4.14 10.62
N ALA A 107 -10.35 -4.48 9.55
CA ALA A 107 -11.81 -4.53 9.55
C ALA A 107 -12.33 -5.66 10.45
N LEU A 108 -11.76 -6.87 10.35
CA LEU A 108 -12.15 -8.02 11.17
C LEU A 108 -11.89 -7.78 12.66
N LEU A 109 -10.72 -7.26 13.02
CA LEU A 109 -10.42 -6.89 14.40
C LEU A 109 -11.30 -5.70 14.87
N GLY A 110 -11.70 -4.82 13.95
CA GLY A 110 -12.62 -3.70 14.16
C GLY A 110 -14.07 -4.09 14.48
N TYR A 111 -14.44 -5.37 14.37
CA TYR A 111 -15.69 -5.92 14.91
C TYR A 111 -15.57 -6.31 16.40
N ILE A 112 -14.34 -6.49 16.91
CA ILE A 112 -14.07 -6.91 18.30
C ILE A 112 -13.71 -5.70 19.16
N ILE A 113 -12.91 -4.78 18.62
CA ILE A 113 -12.47 -3.55 19.28
C ILE A 113 -12.77 -2.33 18.40
N PRO A 114 -12.75 -1.09 18.93
CA PRO A 114 -12.95 0.11 18.12
C PRO A 114 -12.02 0.16 16.90
N LEU A 115 -12.55 0.55 15.74
CA LEU A 115 -11.83 0.55 14.47
C LEU A 115 -10.55 1.41 14.53
N GLN A 116 -10.58 2.52 15.26
CA GLN A 116 -9.42 3.39 15.54
C GLN A 116 -8.24 2.63 16.15
N ILE A 117 -8.52 1.79 17.14
CA ILE A 117 -7.50 1.00 17.84
C ILE A 117 -7.05 -0.15 16.95
N SER A 118 -8.00 -0.84 16.30
CA SER A 118 -7.69 -1.91 15.34
C SER A 118 -6.74 -1.43 14.24
N PHE A 119 -7.03 -0.26 13.67
CA PHE A 119 -6.22 0.38 12.65
C PHE A 119 -4.77 0.56 13.14
N LYS A 120 -4.56 1.25 14.27
CA LYS A 120 -3.22 1.48 14.85
C LYS A 120 -2.47 0.19 15.17
N LEU A 121 -3.14 -0.81 15.72
CA LEU A 121 -2.49 -2.07 16.10
C LEU A 121 -2.02 -2.88 14.89
N VAL A 122 -2.81 -2.91 13.81
CA VAL A 122 -2.41 -3.61 12.59
C VAL A 122 -1.35 -2.84 11.83
N THR A 123 -1.39 -1.50 11.78
CA THR A 123 -0.36 -0.72 11.07
C THR A 123 1.04 -0.91 11.67
N VAL A 124 1.16 -1.12 12.99
CA VAL A 124 2.47 -1.41 13.62
C VAL A 124 2.85 -2.89 13.63
N LEU A 125 1.99 -3.79 13.14
CA LEU A 125 2.20 -5.23 13.22
C LEU A 125 3.55 -5.66 12.63
N GLY A 126 3.93 -5.09 11.47
CA GLY A 126 5.21 -5.38 10.82
C GLY A 126 6.43 -5.04 11.69
N ILE A 127 6.38 -3.90 12.38
CA ILE A 127 7.44 -3.44 13.30
C ILE A 127 7.59 -4.42 14.46
N PHE A 128 6.48 -4.81 15.10
CA PHE A 128 6.51 -5.70 16.26
C PHE A 128 6.78 -7.16 15.90
N SER A 129 6.39 -7.62 14.71
CA SER A 129 6.64 -8.99 14.28
C SER A 129 8.05 -9.19 13.71
N LEU A 130 8.70 -8.16 13.17
CA LEU A 130 10.01 -8.27 12.50
C LEU A 130 11.13 -8.89 13.37
N PRO A 131 11.36 -8.49 14.64
CA PRO A 131 12.37 -9.14 15.48
C PRO A 131 12.13 -10.65 15.63
N LEU A 132 10.87 -11.04 15.80
CA LEU A 132 10.47 -12.44 15.97
C LEU A 132 10.60 -13.24 14.66
N THR A 133 10.19 -12.68 13.53
CA THR A 133 10.28 -13.38 12.24
C THR A 133 11.71 -13.55 11.78
N VAL A 134 12.59 -12.57 12.02
CA VAL A 134 14.04 -12.69 11.78
C VAL A 134 14.66 -13.77 12.68
N PHE A 135 14.35 -13.77 13.97
CA PHE A 135 14.79 -14.82 14.90
C PHE A 135 14.36 -16.20 14.44
N ALA A 136 13.06 -16.36 14.15
CA ALA A 136 12.48 -17.62 13.69
C ALA A 136 13.12 -18.08 12.39
N SER A 137 13.34 -17.16 11.44
CA SER A 137 13.98 -17.42 10.16
C SER A 137 15.37 -18.02 10.34
N LEU A 138 16.21 -17.37 11.16
CA LEU A 138 17.57 -17.84 11.44
C LEU A 138 17.58 -19.19 12.18
N LYS A 139 16.63 -19.43 13.10
CA LYS A 139 16.49 -20.75 13.77
C LYS A 139 16.08 -21.84 12.77
N LEU A 140 15.15 -21.55 11.85
CA LEU A 140 14.71 -22.49 10.81
C LEU A 140 15.83 -22.81 9.82
N MET A 141 16.67 -21.82 9.50
CA MET A 141 17.93 -22.02 8.76
C MET A 141 19.03 -22.72 9.59
N ARG A 142 18.76 -23.08 10.85
CA ARG A 142 19.69 -23.77 11.76
C ARG A 142 20.95 -22.99 12.10
N PHE A 143 20.90 -21.67 12.09
CA PHE A 143 21.96 -20.89 12.72
C PHE A 143 22.02 -21.22 14.22
N LYS A 144 23.22 -21.38 14.74
CA LYS A 144 23.44 -21.74 16.15
C LYS A 144 23.40 -20.49 17.02
N PHE A 145 23.07 -20.66 18.29
CA PHE A 145 23.19 -19.60 19.27
C PHE A 145 24.63 -19.02 19.25
N PRO A 146 24.81 -17.68 19.32
CA PRO A 146 23.79 -16.63 19.51
C PRO A 146 23.25 -15.95 18.24
N THR A 147 23.54 -16.44 17.03
CA THR A 147 23.17 -15.73 15.78
C THR A 147 21.69 -15.35 15.67
N PRO A 148 20.71 -16.22 16.01
CA PRO A 148 19.31 -15.85 15.88
C PRO A 148 18.87 -14.69 16.78
N VAL A 149 19.37 -14.62 18.03
CA VAL A 149 19.02 -13.53 18.95
C VAL A 149 19.70 -12.24 18.56
N PHE A 150 20.94 -12.28 18.06
CA PHE A 150 21.54 -11.09 17.43
C PHE A 150 20.74 -10.60 16.23
N GLY A 151 20.19 -11.52 15.42
CA GLY A 151 19.31 -11.15 14.30
C GLY A 151 18.10 -10.35 14.76
N ALA A 152 17.43 -10.78 15.84
CA ALA A 152 16.34 -10.02 16.44
C ALA A 152 16.79 -8.64 16.92
N ILE A 153 17.89 -8.57 17.68
CA ILE A 153 18.42 -7.31 18.22
C ILE A 153 18.77 -6.33 17.09
N PHE A 154 19.38 -6.81 16.01
CA PHE A 154 19.86 -5.97 14.91
C PHE A 154 18.73 -5.52 13.96
N THR A 155 17.48 -5.91 14.20
CA THR A 155 16.34 -5.25 13.56
C THR A 155 16.11 -3.82 14.09
N LEU A 156 16.50 -3.52 15.33
CA LEU A 156 16.31 -2.20 15.94
C LEU A 156 17.00 -1.06 15.15
N PRO A 157 18.29 -1.11 14.78
CA PRO A 157 18.90 -0.05 13.98
C PRO A 157 18.27 0.12 12.59
N PHE A 158 17.71 -0.94 12.00
CA PHE A 158 16.93 -0.85 10.77
C PHE A 158 15.56 -0.18 10.98
N LEU A 159 14.87 -0.52 12.08
CA LEU A 159 13.55 0.04 12.39
C LEU A 159 13.62 1.53 12.75
N PHE A 160 14.65 1.93 13.50
CA PHE A 160 14.82 3.30 14.03
C PHE A 160 15.69 4.21 13.18
N GLN A 161 16.11 3.77 11.98
CA GLN A 161 16.81 4.69 11.09
C GLN A 161 15.85 5.75 10.52
N GLU A 162 16.29 6.99 10.63
CA GLU A 162 15.48 8.20 10.40
C GLU A 162 15.93 9.02 9.19
N SER A 163 16.92 8.54 8.42
CA SER A 163 17.42 9.24 7.22
C SER A 163 16.36 9.38 6.13
N HIS A 164 15.34 8.53 6.13
CA HIS A 164 14.26 8.57 5.16
C HIS A 164 12.92 8.15 5.78
N SER A 165 11.83 8.69 5.25
CA SER A 165 10.46 8.48 5.73
C SER A 165 9.54 7.85 4.68
N MET A 166 10.03 7.47 3.49
CA MET A 166 9.18 6.96 2.39
C MET A 166 9.81 5.80 1.60
N TRP A 167 10.86 5.15 2.11
CA TRP A 167 11.51 4.06 1.35
C TRP A 167 10.90 2.69 1.66
N GLY A 168 10.53 2.46 2.93
CA GLY A 168 9.89 1.22 3.37
C GLY A 168 10.49 0.58 4.62
N GLY A 169 9.63 -0.07 5.40
CA GLY A 169 10.00 -1.04 6.45
C GLY A 169 10.52 -0.47 7.77
N ASN A 170 11.13 0.72 7.79
CA ASN A 170 11.46 1.42 9.03
C ASN A 170 10.22 2.07 9.66
N ILE A 171 10.35 2.57 10.89
CA ILE A 171 9.24 3.20 11.63
C ILE A 171 8.74 4.47 10.92
N PRO A 172 9.60 5.43 10.51
CA PRO A 172 9.15 6.61 9.78
C PRO A 172 8.32 6.30 8.54
N SER A 173 8.76 5.35 7.69
CA SER A 173 8.01 4.97 6.47
C SER A 173 6.74 4.19 6.78
N THR A 174 6.75 3.34 7.79
CA THR A 174 5.52 2.66 8.26
C THR A 174 4.45 3.67 8.65
N LEU A 175 4.84 4.70 9.40
CA LEU A 175 3.96 5.78 9.84
C LEU A 175 3.60 6.76 8.73
N ALA A 176 4.42 6.89 7.69
CA ALA A 176 4.07 7.69 6.51
C ALA A 176 2.94 7.07 5.67
N GLY A 177 2.64 5.78 5.83
CA GLY A 177 1.59 5.05 5.11
C GLY A 177 1.98 3.64 4.68
N GLU A 178 3.24 3.25 4.87
CA GLU A 178 3.80 2.02 4.27
C GLU A 178 3.72 0.80 5.20
N PHE A 179 2.69 0.76 6.04
CA PHE A 179 2.50 -0.34 6.98
C PHE A 179 2.28 -1.68 6.28
N SER A 180 1.62 -1.69 5.12
CA SER A 180 1.47 -2.90 4.30
C SER A 180 2.84 -3.45 3.88
N TYR A 181 3.78 -2.57 3.49
CA TYR A 181 5.15 -2.96 3.16
C TYR A 181 5.85 -3.55 4.38
N SER A 182 5.73 -2.90 5.55
CA SER A 182 6.34 -3.33 6.80
C SER A 182 5.88 -4.73 7.25
N ILE A 183 4.56 -4.99 7.20
CA ILE A 183 3.99 -6.31 7.51
C ILE A 183 4.53 -7.38 6.54
N SER A 184 4.52 -7.07 5.25
CA SER A 184 4.95 -8.00 4.21
C SER A 184 6.45 -8.31 4.27
N LEU A 185 7.26 -7.33 4.64
CA LEU A 185 8.70 -7.48 4.87
C LEU A 185 8.96 -8.47 6.01
N SER A 186 8.22 -8.32 7.12
CA SER A 186 8.29 -9.24 8.25
C SER A 186 7.87 -10.67 7.86
N LEU A 187 6.78 -10.83 7.10
CA LEU A 187 6.34 -12.13 6.57
C LEU A 187 7.36 -12.75 5.61
N THR A 188 8.02 -11.94 4.79
CA THR A 188 9.07 -12.40 3.87
C THR A 188 10.28 -12.96 4.62
N MET A 189 10.69 -12.31 5.71
CA MET A 189 11.76 -12.85 6.54
C MET A 189 11.41 -14.22 7.13
N LEU A 190 10.18 -14.40 7.60
CA LEU A 190 9.69 -15.71 8.04
C LEU A 190 9.70 -16.71 6.88
N PHE A 191 9.16 -16.33 5.72
CA PHE A 191 9.12 -17.14 4.51
C PHE A 191 10.50 -17.68 4.12
N PHE A 192 11.54 -16.84 4.12
CA PHE A 192 12.91 -17.25 3.83
C PHE A 192 13.39 -18.42 4.71
N GLY A 193 13.08 -18.38 6.01
CA GLY A 193 13.46 -19.43 6.93
C GLY A 193 12.68 -20.73 6.70
N VAL A 194 11.35 -20.63 6.57
CA VAL A 194 10.48 -21.79 6.32
C VAL A 194 10.79 -22.43 4.97
N LEU A 195 11.07 -21.61 3.95
CA LEU A 195 11.44 -22.07 2.61
C LEU A 195 12.78 -22.79 2.63
N TYR A 196 13.82 -22.18 3.21
CA TYR A 196 15.12 -22.83 3.34
C TYR A 196 15.00 -24.18 4.06
N TYR A 197 14.31 -24.21 5.20
CA TYR A 197 14.10 -25.47 5.94
C TYR A 197 13.33 -26.50 5.11
N GLY A 198 12.27 -26.06 4.43
CA GLY A 198 11.40 -26.91 3.62
C GLY A 198 12.11 -27.53 2.42
N ILE A 199 12.92 -26.75 1.70
CA ILE A 199 13.75 -27.23 0.59
C ILE A 199 14.79 -28.26 1.08
N GLN A 200 15.46 -28.00 2.21
CA GLN A 200 16.48 -28.90 2.74
C GLN A 200 15.92 -30.22 3.28
N ARG A 201 14.63 -30.27 3.65
CA ARG A 201 13.99 -31.46 4.23
C ARG A 201 12.87 -32.06 3.36
N ASN A 202 12.56 -31.44 2.22
CA ASN A 202 11.40 -31.74 1.38
C ASN A 202 10.08 -31.81 2.20
N LYS A 203 9.85 -30.79 3.05
CA LYS A 203 8.69 -30.70 3.97
C LYS A 203 8.11 -29.29 3.99
N HIS A 204 6.87 -29.12 4.49
CA HIS A 204 6.21 -27.82 4.67
C HIS A 204 5.88 -27.04 3.38
N MET A 205 5.74 -27.73 2.25
CA MET A 205 5.38 -27.12 0.98
C MET A 205 4.08 -26.29 1.06
N LEU A 206 3.05 -26.81 1.74
CA LEU A 206 1.77 -26.11 1.89
C LEU A 206 1.91 -24.84 2.75
N ALA A 207 2.72 -24.89 3.81
CA ALA A 207 2.98 -23.73 4.65
C ALA A 207 3.74 -22.64 3.87
N ASN A 208 4.72 -23.01 3.05
CA ASN A 208 5.42 -22.05 2.19
C ASN A 208 4.49 -21.41 1.16
N ALA A 209 3.60 -22.21 0.53
CA ALA A 209 2.61 -21.67 -0.39
C ALA A 209 1.66 -20.68 0.30
N PHE A 210 1.20 -21.02 1.50
CA PHE A 210 0.33 -20.16 2.29
C PHE A 210 1.03 -18.87 2.73
N ILE A 211 2.23 -18.94 3.31
CA ILE A 211 2.98 -17.74 3.72
C ILE A 211 3.27 -16.85 2.51
N LEU A 212 3.66 -17.42 1.35
CA LEU A 212 3.89 -16.64 0.14
C LEU A 212 2.60 -15.98 -0.37
N ALA A 213 1.44 -16.65 -0.26
CA ALA A 213 0.15 -16.04 -0.57
C ALA A 213 -0.17 -14.88 0.38
N LEU A 214 0.15 -14.98 1.68
CA LEU A 214 0.00 -13.87 2.63
C LEU A 214 0.92 -12.71 2.26
N VAL A 215 2.19 -12.96 1.91
CA VAL A 215 3.12 -11.93 1.40
C VAL A 215 2.51 -11.24 0.18
N ALA A 216 1.95 -11.99 -0.77
CA ALA A 216 1.34 -11.44 -1.97
C ALA A 216 0.09 -10.58 -1.72
N LEU A 217 -0.79 -10.99 -0.81
CA LEU A 217 -1.96 -10.19 -0.43
C LEU A 217 -1.61 -8.97 0.45
N THR A 218 -0.35 -8.87 0.90
CA THR A 218 0.14 -7.77 1.75
C THR A 218 0.97 -6.75 0.99
N HIS A 219 1.93 -7.17 0.15
CA HIS A 219 2.71 -6.23 -0.66
C HIS A 219 3.43 -6.88 -1.86
N VAL A 220 3.30 -6.30 -3.06
CA VAL A 220 3.88 -6.88 -4.30
C VAL A 220 5.41 -6.79 -4.38
N TYR A 221 6.04 -5.67 -3.99
CA TYR A 221 7.51 -5.53 -3.99
C TYR A 221 8.22 -6.67 -3.25
N THR A 222 7.72 -7.03 -2.06
CA THR A 222 8.28 -8.12 -1.27
C THR A 222 8.07 -9.49 -1.93
N VAL A 223 7.02 -9.70 -2.74
CA VAL A 223 6.86 -10.94 -3.52
C VAL A 223 7.94 -11.06 -4.57
N LEU A 224 8.19 -9.99 -5.34
CA LEU A 224 9.22 -9.96 -6.37
C LEU A 224 10.58 -10.30 -5.77
N TRP A 225 10.91 -9.65 -4.64
CA TRP A 225 12.11 -9.94 -3.90
C TRP A 225 12.14 -11.37 -3.35
N ALA A 226 11.05 -11.84 -2.74
CA ALA A 226 10.98 -13.16 -2.12
C ALA A 226 11.15 -14.30 -3.13
N VAL A 227 10.41 -14.24 -4.24
CA VAL A 227 10.41 -15.28 -5.28
C VAL A 227 11.77 -15.33 -5.99
N LEU A 228 12.30 -14.19 -6.44
CA LEU A 228 13.57 -14.18 -7.18
C LEU A 228 14.76 -14.53 -6.28
N SER A 229 14.81 -14.01 -5.04
CA SER A 229 15.87 -14.37 -4.09
C SER A 229 15.88 -15.88 -3.82
N SER A 230 14.71 -16.51 -3.81
CA SER A 230 14.56 -17.94 -3.52
C SER A 230 15.10 -18.86 -4.62
N LEU A 231 15.26 -18.37 -5.86
CA LEU A 231 15.72 -19.18 -6.98
C LEU A 231 17.12 -19.76 -6.74
N ILE A 232 18.01 -19.05 -6.04
CA ILE A 232 19.34 -19.58 -5.73
C ILE A 232 19.30 -20.85 -4.87
N LEU A 233 18.21 -21.09 -4.12
CA LEU A 233 18.05 -22.27 -3.30
C LEU A 233 17.85 -23.54 -4.13
N SER A 234 17.41 -23.44 -5.39
CA SER A 234 17.30 -24.60 -6.27
C SER A 234 18.65 -25.12 -6.72
N TYR A 235 19.70 -24.29 -6.68
CA TYR A 235 21.04 -24.71 -7.08
C TYR A 235 21.60 -25.78 -6.14
N ASP A 236 21.98 -26.91 -6.73
CA ASP A 236 22.74 -27.98 -6.08
C ASP A 236 23.66 -28.60 -7.13
N ARG A 237 24.88 -28.98 -6.75
CA ARG A 237 25.82 -29.64 -7.67
C ARG A 237 25.31 -31.00 -8.15
N ASN A 238 24.45 -31.65 -7.36
CA ASN A 238 23.82 -32.90 -7.75
C ASN A 238 22.56 -32.62 -8.57
N PRO A 239 22.49 -33.06 -9.84
CA PRO A 239 21.36 -32.76 -10.73
C PRO A 239 20.02 -33.33 -10.22
N LYS A 240 20.04 -34.47 -9.51
CA LYS A 240 18.82 -35.05 -8.92
C LYS A 240 18.27 -34.16 -7.81
N ARG A 241 19.14 -33.65 -6.94
CA ARG A 241 18.74 -32.73 -5.86
C ARG A 241 18.29 -31.38 -6.41
N LEU A 242 18.98 -30.86 -7.42
CA LEU A 242 18.55 -29.66 -8.14
C LEU A 242 17.12 -29.83 -8.64
N LEU A 243 16.84 -30.94 -9.35
CA LEU A 243 15.50 -31.24 -9.85
C LEU A 243 14.45 -31.38 -8.74
N GLU A 244 14.78 -32.03 -7.61
CA GLU A 244 13.89 -32.13 -6.45
C GLU A 244 13.53 -30.76 -5.87
N ARG A 245 14.50 -29.86 -5.75
CA ARG A 245 14.28 -28.50 -5.24
C ARG A 245 13.51 -27.63 -6.20
N VAL A 246 13.80 -27.72 -7.50
CA VAL A 246 12.99 -27.08 -8.56
C VAL A 246 11.55 -27.58 -8.51
N LYS A 247 11.32 -28.89 -8.41
CA LYS A 247 9.97 -29.47 -8.26
C LYS A 247 9.27 -29.02 -6.98
N TYR A 248 10.00 -28.84 -5.88
CA TYR A 248 9.44 -28.34 -4.62
C TYR A 248 8.90 -26.92 -4.81
N MET A 249 9.71 -26.00 -5.34
CA MET A 249 9.29 -24.61 -5.59
C MET A 249 8.21 -24.54 -6.67
N GLY A 250 8.33 -25.35 -7.73
CA GLY A 250 7.36 -25.48 -8.81
C GLY A 250 6.00 -26.06 -8.37
N LYS A 251 5.88 -26.57 -7.14
CA LYS A 251 4.59 -26.87 -6.51
C LYS A 251 4.14 -25.75 -5.57
N SER A 252 5.08 -25.21 -4.79
CA SER A 252 4.78 -24.20 -3.76
C SER A 252 4.36 -22.85 -4.34
N PHE A 253 5.07 -22.34 -5.37
CA PHE A 253 4.82 -21.00 -5.89
C PHE A 253 3.56 -20.93 -6.75
N PRO A 254 3.27 -21.88 -7.64
CA PRO A 254 1.99 -21.89 -8.34
C PRO A 254 0.80 -22.05 -7.39
N LEU A 255 0.93 -22.85 -6.33
CA LEU A 255 -0.14 -22.96 -5.34
C LEU A 255 -0.37 -21.62 -4.61
N ALA A 256 0.69 -20.88 -4.28
CA ALA A 256 0.56 -19.54 -3.71
C ALA A 256 -0.15 -18.58 -4.68
N PHE A 257 0.25 -18.59 -5.95
CA PHE A 257 -0.39 -17.81 -7.01
C PHE A 257 -1.88 -18.13 -7.15
N MET A 258 -2.25 -19.41 -7.13
CA MET A 258 -3.64 -19.85 -7.18
C MET A 258 -4.44 -19.40 -5.95
N LEU A 259 -3.86 -19.49 -4.75
CA LEU A 259 -4.48 -18.99 -3.51
C LEU A 259 -4.79 -17.49 -3.56
N THR A 260 -3.98 -16.71 -4.29
CA THR A 260 -4.23 -15.29 -4.54
C THR A 260 -4.99 -15.01 -5.84
N GLY A 261 -5.46 -16.06 -6.53
CA GLY A 261 -6.10 -16.01 -7.85
C GLY A 261 -7.22 -14.98 -7.95
N PHE A 262 -8.10 -14.92 -6.94
CA PHE A 262 -9.23 -13.98 -6.87
C PHE A 262 -8.81 -12.51 -6.97
N TRP A 263 -7.57 -12.18 -6.60
CA TRP A 263 -7.03 -10.82 -6.60
C TRP A 263 -6.02 -10.60 -7.72
N ILE A 264 -5.06 -11.52 -7.88
CA ILE A 264 -3.93 -11.33 -8.82
C ILE A 264 -4.36 -11.46 -10.29
N ILE A 265 -5.36 -12.31 -10.60
CA ILE A 265 -5.82 -12.48 -11.98
C ILE A 265 -6.52 -11.21 -12.48
N PRO A 266 -7.51 -10.64 -11.77
CA PRO A 266 -8.09 -9.36 -12.20
C PRO A 266 -7.08 -8.21 -12.15
N LEU A 267 -6.14 -8.20 -11.20
CA LEU A 267 -5.10 -7.17 -11.12
C LEU A 267 -4.28 -7.12 -12.41
N ILE A 268 -3.72 -8.25 -12.85
CA ILE A 268 -2.87 -8.31 -14.05
C ILE A 268 -3.66 -7.98 -15.32
N LEU A 269 -4.86 -8.55 -15.47
CA LEU A 269 -5.65 -8.39 -16.69
C LEU A 269 -6.29 -7.00 -16.84
N ARG A 270 -6.33 -6.21 -15.75
CA ARG A 270 -6.95 -4.87 -15.73
C ARG A 270 -5.97 -3.73 -15.51
N LEU A 271 -4.65 -3.96 -15.58
CA LEU A 271 -3.62 -2.91 -15.44
C LEU A 271 -3.81 -1.73 -16.41
N LYS A 272 -4.46 -1.92 -17.57
CA LYS A 272 -4.76 -0.80 -18.47
C LYS A 272 -5.67 0.27 -17.83
N TYR A 273 -6.39 -0.05 -16.76
CA TYR A 273 -7.26 0.86 -16.02
C TYR A 273 -6.60 1.47 -14.77
N THR A 274 -5.27 1.42 -14.67
CA THR A 274 -4.49 2.12 -13.65
C THR A 274 -3.79 3.34 -14.25
N THR A 275 -3.27 4.22 -13.39
CA THR A 275 -2.39 5.32 -13.77
C THR A 275 -0.97 5.01 -13.28
N SER A 276 -0.01 4.95 -14.20
CA SER A 276 1.38 4.58 -13.88
C SER A 276 2.08 5.70 -13.09
N TYR A 277 2.95 5.30 -12.15
CA TYR A 277 3.86 6.19 -11.42
C TYR A 277 5.23 5.51 -11.37
N ASP A 278 6.07 5.84 -12.33
CA ASP A 278 7.35 5.19 -12.64
C ASP A 278 8.54 6.16 -12.60
N ILE A 279 8.38 7.26 -11.86
CA ILE A 279 9.40 8.31 -11.69
C ILE A 279 10.60 7.74 -10.91
N PRO A 280 11.83 7.83 -11.44
CA PRO A 280 13.05 7.46 -10.72
C PRO A 280 13.23 8.31 -9.46
N TRP A 281 13.55 7.68 -8.33
CA TRP A 281 13.76 8.41 -7.09
C TRP A 281 15.08 9.20 -7.13
N ASN A 282 15.01 10.52 -6.94
CA ASN A 282 16.21 11.33 -6.77
C ASN A 282 16.69 11.19 -5.32
N ILE A 283 17.75 10.40 -5.10
CA ILE A 283 18.32 10.16 -3.77
C ILE A 283 19.05 11.41 -3.30
N THR A 284 18.39 12.18 -2.44
CA THR A 284 18.98 13.31 -1.72
C THR A 284 19.25 12.97 -0.26
N GLU A 285 18.67 11.86 0.22
CA GLU A 285 18.82 11.38 1.59
C GLU A 285 20.10 10.56 1.82
N GLU A 286 20.53 10.45 3.08
CA GLU A 286 21.69 9.64 3.46
C GLU A 286 21.45 8.13 3.23
N VAL A 287 22.16 7.57 2.26
CA VAL A 287 22.11 6.14 1.90
C VAL A 287 22.76 5.23 2.96
N LEU A 288 23.76 5.72 3.71
CA LEU A 288 24.44 4.93 4.74
C LEU A 288 24.40 5.65 6.08
N PRO A 289 23.23 5.73 6.73
CA PRO A 289 23.07 6.54 7.93
C PRO A 289 23.95 6.00 9.08
N PRO A 290 24.51 6.90 9.94
CA PRO A 290 25.43 6.52 11.00
C PRO A 290 24.93 5.43 11.95
N ILE A 291 23.61 5.37 12.18
CA ILE A 291 22.96 4.36 13.01
C ILE A 291 23.28 2.92 12.56
N LEU A 292 23.59 2.70 11.28
CA LEU A 292 23.90 1.38 10.72
C LEU A 292 25.39 1.01 10.79
N TRP A 293 26.31 1.98 10.96
CA TRP A 293 27.75 1.74 10.77
C TRP A 293 28.36 0.61 11.59
N PRO A 294 28.11 0.49 12.92
CA PRO A 294 28.68 -0.62 13.71
C PRO A 294 28.24 -1.98 13.17
N PHE A 295 27.01 -2.07 12.65
CA PHE A 295 26.44 -3.29 12.10
C PHE A 295 26.94 -3.57 10.68
N LEU A 296 27.17 -2.53 9.87
CA LEU A 296 27.77 -2.66 8.54
C LEU A 296 29.19 -3.22 8.61
N PHE A 297 29.99 -2.84 9.62
CA PHE A 297 31.29 -3.47 9.88
C PHE A 297 31.16 -4.99 10.05
N PHE A 298 30.25 -5.45 10.92
CA PHE A 298 30.00 -6.88 11.11
C PHE A 298 29.36 -7.55 9.88
N SER A 299 28.58 -6.82 9.09
CA SER A 299 28.03 -7.30 7.82
C SER A 299 29.14 -7.62 6.83
N GLY A 300 30.11 -6.70 6.68
CA GLY A 300 31.31 -6.90 5.85
C GLY A 300 32.11 -8.12 6.29
N PHE A 301 32.30 -8.31 7.60
CA PHE A 301 32.91 -9.53 8.13
C PHE A 301 32.07 -10.78 7.85
N GLY A 302 30.74 -10.71 7.94
CA GLY A 302 29.82 -11.79 7.57
C GLY A 302 29.94 -12.19 6.09
N LEU A 303 30.01 -11.21 5.19
CA LEU A 303 30.22 -11.41 3.74
C LEU A 303 31.59 -12.02 3.43
N PHE A 304 32.65 -11.54 4.09
CA PHE A 304 33.98 -12.15 3.99
C PHE A 304 33.95 -13.62 4.40
N MET A 305 33.29 -13.93 5.52
CA MET A 305 33.11 -15.30 5.99
C MET A 305 32.24 -16.15 5.07
N CYS A 306 31.32 -15.54 4.31
CA CYS A 306 30.56 -16.21 3.25
C CYS A 306 31.48 -16.69 2.12
N ALA A 307 32.35 -15.80 1.62
CA ALA A 307 33.32 -16.13 0.58
C ALA A 307 34.28 -17.24 1.03
N TYR A 308 34.72 -17.19 2.30
CA TYR A 308 35.65 -18.16 2.87
C TYR A 308 35.02 -19.55 3.13
N ARG A 309 33.82 -19.61 3.73
CA ARG A 309 33.20 -20.89 4.14
C ARG A 309 32.17 -21.47 3.17
N ARG A 310 31.67 -20.68 2.22
CA ARG A 310 30.62 -21.06 1.26
C ARG A 310 29.39 -21.68 1.93
N ASP A 311 28.99 -21.12 3.06
CA ASP A 311 27.79 -21.56 3.77
C ASP A 311 26.55 -21.20 2.95
N SER A 312 25.82 -22.21 2.46
CA SER A 312 24.62 -22.03 1.62
C SER A 312 23.59 -21.06 2.17
N ARG A 313 23.50 -20.93 3.51
CA ARG A 313 22.56 -20.02 4.18
C ARG A 313 22.95 -18.57 3.99
N VAL A 314 24.25 -18.30 4.13
CA VAL A 314 24.81 -16.96 3.97
C VAL A 314 24.85 -16.61 2.48
N VAL A 315 25.15 -17.57 1.61
CA VAL A 315 25.05 -17.39 0.15
C VAL A 315 23.63 -16.97 -0.26
N PHE A 316 22.60 -17.62 0.30
CA PHE A 316 21.21 -17.25 0.03
C PHE A 316 20.88 -15.81 0.46
N LEU A 317 21.24 -15.42 1.68
CA LEU A 317 21.04 -14.05 2.18
C LEU A 317 21.87 -13.03 1.38
N THR A 318 23.09 -13.35 1.00
CA THR A 318 23.89 -12.46 0.13
C THR A 318 23.26 -12.33 -1.26
N TYR A 319 22.71 -13.41 -1.81
CA TYR A 319 22.03 -13.36 -3.10
C TYR A 319 20.76 -12.51 -3.05
N SER A 320 20.03 -12.49 -1.92
CA SER A 320 18.86 -11.63 -1.78
C SER A 320 19.21 -10.13 -1.78
N ILE A 321 20.41 -9.75 -1.33
CA ILE A 321 20.95 -8.39 -1.50
C ILE A 321 21.16 -8.10 -2.99
N VAL A 322 21.78 -9.02 -3.73
CA VAL A 322 22.01 -8.85 -5.18
C VAL A 322 20.68 -8.70 -5.91
N THR A 323 19.68 -9.54 -5.62
CA THR A 323 18.33 -9.43 -6.19
C THR A 323 17.70 -8.07 -5.91
N SER A 324 17.80 -7.59 -4.67
CA SER A 324 17.32 -6.27 -4.28
C SER A 324 17.97 -5.14 -5.09
N LEU A 325 19.31 -5.14 -5.20
CA LEU A 325 20.05 -4.12 -5.95
C LEU A 325 19.79 -4.17 -7.46
N VAL A 326 19.60 -5.36 -8.03
CA VAL A 326 19.21 -5.51 -9.43
C VAL A 326 17.84 -4.89 -9.68
N PHE A 327 16.87 -5.13 -8.79
CA PHE A 327 15.57 -4.50 -8.91
C PHE A 327 15.59 -3.00 -8.69
N PHE A 328 16.40 -2.50 -7.77
CA PHE A 328 16.61 -1.06 -7.61
C PHE A 328 16.98 -0.41 -8.96
N VAL A 329 17.85 -1.04 -9.76
CA VAL A 329 18.22 -0.51 -11.09
C VAL A 329 17.15 -0.75 -12.17
N LEU A 330 16.42 -1.87 -12.10
CA LEU A 330 15.46 -2.27 -13.15
C LEU A 330 14.03 -1.78 -12.92
N ALA A 331 13.68 -1.36 -11.71
CA ALA A 331 12.33 -1.00 -11.30
C ALA A 331 11.64 0.06 -12.20
N PRO A 332 12.29 1.18 -12.57
CA PRO A 332 11.63 2.18 -13.42
C PRO A 332 11.28 1.61 -14.80
N LYS A 333 12.10 0.68 -15.32
CA LYS A 333 11.86 0.02 -16.63
C LYS A 333 10.66 -0.91 -16.64
N ILE A 334 10.21 -1.36 -15.46
CA ILE A 334 9.02 -2.22 -15.32
C ILE A 334 7.84 -1.44 -14.70
N GLY A 335 7.91 -0.11 -14.66
CA GLY A 335 6.83 0.77 -14.25
C GLY A 335 6.60 0.85 -12.74
N VAL A 336 7.62 0.59 -11.92
CA VAL A 336 7.52 0.63 -10.45
C VAL A 336 8.62 1.48 -9.83
N VAL A 337 8.35 2.06 -8.66
CA VAL A 337 9.31 2.88 -7.91
C VAL A 337 10.51 2.02 -7.44
N ASP A 338 11.71 2.51 -7.72
CA ASP A 338 13.00 1.87 -7.47
C ASP A 338 13.43 1.84 -6.00
N ILE A 339 13.28 2.96 -5.30
CA ILE A 339 13.77 3.11 -3.92
C ILE A 339 13.19 2.06 -2.95
N ARG A 340 12.03 1.50 -3.32
CA ARG A 340 11.28 0.44 -2.61
C ARG A 340 12.05 -0.85 -2.42
N PHE A 341 13.11 -1.08 -3.19
CA PHE A 341 13.94 -2.28 -3.06
C PHE A 341 15.08 -2.11 -2.06
N LEU A 342 15.59 -0.90 -1.86
CA LEU A 342 16.76 -0.66 -1.02
C LEU A 342 16.62 -1.07 0.46
N PRO A 343 15.44 -0.93 1.12
CA PRO A 343 15.26 -1.44 2.48
C PRO A 343 15.49 -2.95 2.63
N PHE A 344 15.25 -3.75 1.57
CA PHE A 344 15.56 -5.19 1.58
C PHE A 344 17.05 -5.45 1.76
N THR A 345 17.88 -4.60 1.15
CA THR A 345 19.34 -4.62 1.29
C THR A 345 19.73 -4.31 2.74
N TYR A 346 19.22 -3.22 3.32
CA TYR A 346 19.56 -2.82 4.69
C TYR A 346 19.17 -3.87 5.72
N LEU A 347 17.95 -4.38 5.65
CA LEU A 347 17.50 -5.42 6.57
C LEU A 347 18.37 -6.69 6.44
N THR A 348 18.67 -7.11 5.21
CA THR A 348 19.50 -8.31 5.00
C THR A 348 20.93 -8.11 5.49
N LEU A 349 21.50 -6.90 5.34
CA LEU A 349 22.80 -6.56 5.91
C LEU A 349 22.76 -6.67 7.44
N MET A 350 21.71 -6.18 8.12
CA MET A 350 21.57 -6.36 9.58
C MET A 350 21.52 -7.84 9.99
N VAL A 351 20.86 -8.68 9.19
CA VAL A 351 20.85 -10.14 9.40
C VAL A 351 22.24 -10.75 9.20
N LEU A 352 23.01 -10.30 8.21
CA LEU A 352 24.38 -10.73 7.97
C LEU A 352 25.33 -10.23 9.06
N ALA A 353 25.10 -9.04 9.62
CA ALA A 353 25.83 -8.52 10.78
C ALA A 353 25.71 -9.45 11.98
N ALA A 354 24.51 -10.00 12.23
CA ALA A 354 24.28 -10.95 13.32
C ALA A 354 25.12 -12.23 13.14
N TYR A 355 25.23 -12.73 11.89
CA TYR A 355 26.12 -13.84 11.56
C TYR A 355 27.59 -13.46 11.72
N GLY A 356 28.00 -12.30 11.20
CA GLY A 356 29.36 -11.78 11.27
C GLY A 356 29.84 -11.64 12.72
N LEU A 357 29.06 -10.96 13.57
CA LEU A 357 29.36 -10.83 14.99
C LEU A 357 29.46 -12.21 15.67
N SER A 358 28.57 -13.14 15.33
CA SER A 358 28.63 -14.51 15.88
C SER A 358 29.90 -15.25 15.51
N GLN A 359 30.45 -15.02 14.31
CA GLN A 359 31.73 -15.58 13.90
C GLN A 359 32.89 -14.88 14.61
N PHE A 360 32.80 -13.58 14.80
CA PHE A 360 33.81 -12.76 15.46
C PHE A 360 33.99 -13.16 16.93
N ILE A 361 32.89 -13.39 17.66
CA ILE A 361 32.92 -13.78 19.08
C ILE A 361 33.07 -15.29 19.29
N ARG A 362 33.11 -16.09 18.22
CA ARG A 362 33.21 -17.56 18.30
C ARG A 362 34.35 -18.08 19.20
N PRO A 363 35.55 -17.46 19.26
CA PRO A 363 36.63 -17.94 20.13
C PRO A 363 36.45 -17.58 21.62
N LEU A 364 35.52 -16.69 21.97
CA LEU A 364 35.34 -16.22 23.36
C LEU A 364 34.68 -17.27 24.26
N LYS A 365 35.22 -17.45 25.46
CA LYS A 365 34.58 -18.20 26.56
C LYS A 365 33.47 -17.32 27.17
N GLY A 366 32.35 -17.92 27.61
CA GLY A 366 31.25 -17.16 28.24
C GLY A 366 30.28 -16.46 27.27
N LYS A 367 30.28 -16.82 25.99
CA LYS A 367 29.42 -16.22 24.94
C LYS A 367 27.90 -16.24 25.18
N TRP A 368 27.43 -16.89 26.24
CA TRP A 368 26.01 -16.93 26.62
C TRP A 368 25.51 -15.58 27.15
N ILE A 369 26.37 -14.77 27.77
CA ILE A 369 25.98 -13.44 28.30
C ILE A 369 26.02 -12.33 27.24
N LEU A 370 26.77 -12.54 26.15
CA LEU A 370 27.00 -11.52 25.12
C LEU A 370 25.72 -10.98 24.48
N PRO A 371 24.65 -11.75 24.21
CA PRO A 371 23.38 -11.18 23.75
C PRO A 371 22.77 -10.16 24.69
N LEU A 372 22.93 -10.30 26.00
CA LEU A 372 22.42 -9.33 26.98
C LEU A 372 23.19 -8.02 26.92
N ILE A 373 24.52 -8.10 26.74
CA ILE A 373 25.35 -6.90 26.56
C ILE A 373 25.02 -6.22 25.22
N VAL A 374 24.93 -7.02 24.15
CA VAL A 374 24.68 -6.51 22.79
C VAL A 374 23.30 -5.87 22.68
N VAL A 375 22.25 -6.40 23.31
CA VAL A 375 20.93 -5.77 23.29
C VAL A 375 20.94 -4.43 24.02
N LEU A 376 21.60 -4.32 25.17
CA LEU A 376 21.72 -3.06 25.91
C LEU A 376 22.53 -2.02 25.13
N LEU A 377 23.66 -2.42 24.54
CA LEU A 377 24.46 -1.55 23.68
C LEU A 377 23.71 -1.11 22.43
N THR A 378 22.92 -2.01 21.81
CA THR A 378 22.13 -1.69 20.63
C THR A 378 21.02 -0.70 20.97
N VAL A 379 20.28 -0.92 22.08
CA VAL A 379 19.25 0.02 22.54
C VAL A 379 19.86 1.38 22.86
N PHE A 380 20.97 1.41 23.60
CA PHE A 380 21.67 2.66 23.89
C PHE A 380 22.10 3.38 22.60
N TRP A 381 22.70 2.65 21.66
CA TRP A 381 23.13 3.19 20.38
C TRP A 381 21.96 3.76 19.57
N VAL A 382 20.89 2.99 19.40
CA VAL A 382 19.69 3.41 18.67
C VAL A 382 19.05 4.64 19.31
N ASN A 383 18.97 4.67 20.65
CA ASN A 383 18.41 5.80 21.39
C ASN A 383 19.28 7.07 21.28
N SER A 384 20.59 6.93 21.11
CA SER A 384 21.56 8.00 21.33
C SER A 384 22.33 8.45 20.09
N ASN A 385 22.30 7.67 18.99
CA ASN A 385 23.16 7.88 17.83
C ASN A 385 23.03 9.30 17.26
N LYS A 386 21.83 9.86 17.15
CA LYS A 386 21.61 11.22 16.62
C LYS A 386 22.12 12.34 17.54
N VAL A 387 22.28 12.06 18.84
CA VAL A 387 22.89 13.01 19.80
C VAL A 387 24.42 12.93 19.73
N LEU A 388 24.95 11.72 19.55
CA LEU A 388 26.38 11.44 19.52
C LEU A 388 27.03 11.72 18.17
N ILE A 389 26.27 11.60 17.08
CA ILE A 389 26.72 11.85 15.72
C ILE A 389 25.76 12.82 15.07
N THR A 390 26.29 13.96 14.68
CA THR A 390 25.60 14.90 13.79
C THR A 390 26.20 14.79 12.40
N SER A 391 25.35 14.61 11.40
CA SER A 391 25.71 14.75 10.00
C SER A 391 24.97 15.96 9.43
N GLN A 392 25.73 16.96 8.97
CA GLN A 392 25.21 18.15 8.32
C GLN A 392 26.21 18.56 7.23
N ASP A 393 25.72 18.83 6.01
CA ASP A 393 26.53 19.22 4.85
C ASP A 393 27.73 18.29 4.59
N ASP A 394 27.48 16.96 4.57
CA ASP A 394 28.48 15.90 4.40
C ASP A 394 29.60 15.84 5.46
N LYS A 395 29.53 16.66 6.51
CA LYS A 395 30.44 16.60 7.67
C LYS A 395 29.84 15.74 8.76
N ILE A 396 30.62 14.75 9.19
CA ILE A 396 30.29 13.88 10.32
C ILE A 396 31.06 14.36 11.53
N GLU A 397 30.35 14.77 12.57
CA GLU A 397 30.94 15.15 13.85
C GLU A 397 30.53 14.18 14.95
N PHE A 398 31.51 13.69 15.70
CA PHE A 398 31.30 12.85 16.86
C PHE A 398 31.41 13.69 18.14
N HIS A 399 30.39 13.60 19.00
CA HIS A 399 30.23 14.41 20.21
C HIS A 399 30.37 13.55 21.48
N PRO A 400 31.60 13.08 21.83
CA PRO A 400 31.79 12.20 22.99
C PRO A 400 31.39 12.84 24.32
N GLY A 401 31.48 14.17 24.43
CA GLY A 401 31.08 14.92 25.63
C GLY A 401 29.61 14.77 26.00
N LYS A 402 28.73 14.46 25.03
CA LYS A 402 27.29 14.27 25.25
C LYS A 402 26.93 12.88 25.78
N PHE A 403 27.88 11.95 25.83
CA PHE A 403 27.62 10.57 26.28
C PHE A 403 27.08 10.51 27.71
N MET A 404 27.72 11.21 28.66
CA MET A 404 27.31 11.20 30.06
C MET A 404 25.97 11.88 30.29
N GLU A 405 25.67 12.93 29.52
CA GLU A 405 24.36 13.60 29.56
C GLU A 405 23.27 12.66 29.07
N GLN A 406 23.50 11.99 27.94
CA GLN A 406 22.56 11.06 27.35
C GLN A 406 22.27 9.85 28.26
N MET A 407 23.29 9.35 28.96
CA MET A 407 23.14 8.32 29.98
C MET A 407 22.29 8.77 31.17
N LYS A 408 22.29 10.07 31.51
CA LYS A 408 21.48 10.63 32.60
C LYS A 408 20.04 10.90 32.19
N THR A 409 19.83 11.47 31.00
CA THR A 409 18.49 11.90 30.56
C THR A 409 17.66 10.77 29.97
N TRP A 410 18.32 9.80 29.31
CA TRP A 410 17.70 8.71 28.56
C TRP A 410 16.59 9.19 27.59
N LYS A 411 16.71 10.42 27.08
CA LYS A 411 15.77 10.94 26.07
C LYS A 411 16.16 10.40 24.70
N TYR A 412 15.18 9.99 23.90
CA TYR A 412 15.43 9.55 22.54
C TYR A 412 15.95 10.71 21.69
N GLY A 413 17.05 10.49 20.97
CA GLY A 413 17.80 11.53 20.28
C GLY A 413 17.27 11.95 18.91
N GLY A 414 16.32 11.20 18.35
CA GLY A 414 15.73 11.44 17.03
C GLY A 414 14.26 11.89 17.08
N TYR A 415 13.59 11.91 15.93
CA TYR A 415 12.20 12.37 15.81
C TYR A 415 11.15 11.25 15.87
N THR A 416 11.54 9.97 15.89
CA THR A 416 10.60 8.83 15.82
C THR A 416 9.48 8.88 16.87
N PRO A 417 9.72 9.12 18.18
CA PRO A 417 8.64 9.22 19.18
C PRO A 417 7.65 10.34 18.88
N TYR A 418 8.14 11.51 18.47
CA TYR A 418 7.29 12.63 18.03
C TYR A 418 6.46 12.24 16.81
N TRP A 419 7.05 11.52 15.85
CA TRP A 419 6.32 11.07 14.66
C TRP A 419 5.24 10.03 14.99
N VAL A 420 5.49 9.12 15.94
CA VAL A 420 4.47 8.20 16.46
C VAL A 420 3.34 8.97 17.11
N GLU A 421 3.66 9.91 18.01
CA GLU A 421 2.66 10.75 18.67
C GLU A 421 1.85 11.55 17.64
N TRP A 422 2.51 12.23 16.70
CA TRP A 422 1.86 13.00 15.63
C TRP A 422 0.87 12.16 14.81
N ASN A 423 1.24 10.94 14.43
CA ASN A 423 0.36 10.10 13.61
C ASN A 423 -0.80 9.52 14.41
N TYR A 424 -0.55 9.06 15.63
CA TYR A 424 -1.49 8.23 16.37
C TYR A 424 -2.24 8.96 17.49
N GLU A 425 -1.84 10.17 17.88
CA GLU A 425 -2.70 11.03 18.68
C GLU A 425 -3.98 11.40 17.91
N GLY A 426 -3.88 11.39 16.59
CA GLY A 426 -4.97 11.51 15.63
C GLY A 426 -5.37 12.93 15.30
N PHE A 427 -6.34 13.07 14.38
CA PHE A 427 -6.90 14.35 13.97
C PHE A 427 -7.42 15.16 15.15
N GLU A 428 -8.01 14.48 16.13
CA GLU A 428 -8.74 15.06 17.27
C GLU A 428 -7.85 15.86 18.23
N LYS A 429 -6.52 15.66 18.19
CA LYS A 429 -5.55 16.44 18.98
C LYS A 429 -4.86 17.55 18.19
N LYS A 430 -5.15 17.70 16.91
CA LYS A 430 -4.50 18.70 16.06
C LYS A 430 -4.99 20.10 16.38
N SER A 431 -4.10 21.08 16.24
CA SER A 431 -4.34 22.46 16.69
C SER A 431 -5.56 23.10 16.04
N ILE A 432 -5.83 22.77 14.78
CA ILE A 432 -7.00 23.25 14.02
C ILE A 432 -8.09 22.19 13.83
N TRP A 433 -8.15 21.17 14.70
CA TRP A 433 -9.17 20.11 14.63
C TRP A 433 -10.58 20.68 14.63
N LYS A 434 -10.87 21.66 15.49
CA LYS A 434 -12.20 22.25 15.61
C LYS A 434 -12.67 22.85 14.28
N GLN A 435 -11.80 23.60 13.62
CA GLN A 435 -12.06 24.27 12.34
C GLN A 435 -12.15 23.27 11.19
N PHE A 436 -11.27 22.27 11.18
CA PHE A 436 -11.33 21.19 10.20
C PHE A 436 -12.65 20.42 10.33
N LYS A 437 -13.06 20.09 11.57
CA LYS A 437 -14.29 19.37 11.84
C LYS A 437 -15.53 20.18 11.48
N SER A 438 -15.61 21.46 11.88
CA SER A 438 -16.73 22.34 11.53
C SER A 438 -16.87 22.53 10.01
N THR A 439 -15.75 22.66 9.30
CA THR A 439 -15.73 22.75 7.82
C THR A 439 -16.26 21.49 7.16
N ASN A 440 -15.87 20.31 7.64
CA ASN A 440 -16.41 19.03 7.13
C ASN A 440 -17.89 18.86 7.50
N ASP A 441 -18.30 19.25 8.71
CA ASP A 441 -19.70 19.17 9.16
C ASP A 441 -20.62 20.04 8.30
N PHE A 442 -20.18 21.23 7.91
CA PHE A 442 -20.90 22.10 6.99
C PHE A 442 -21.12 21.44 5.62
N MET A 443 -20.10 20.77 5.07
CA MET A 443 -20.17 20.08 3.78
C MET A 443 -20.87 18.71 3.84
N GLY A 444 -21.62 18.43 4.92
CA GLY A 444 -22.36 17.19 5.11
C GLY A 444 -23.16 16.77 3.86
N GLY A 445 -23.20 15.46 3.63
CA GLY A 445 -23.91 14.87 2.51
C GLY A 445 -23.71 13.35 2.46
N ASP A 446 -23.92 12.79 1.28
CA ASP A 446 -23.74 11.38 0.99
C ASP A 446 -23.15 11.17 -0.41
N VAL A 447 -23.12 9.92 -0.87
CA VAL A 447 -22.59 9.55 -2.19
C VAL A 447 -23.40 10.08 -3.37
N SER A 448 -24.66 10.48 -3.13
CA SER A 448 -25.54 11.09 -4.14
C SER A 448 -25.41 12.61 -4.19
N SER A 449 -24.84 13.21 -3.16
CA SER A 449 -24.58 14.64 -3.10
C SER A 449 -23.47 15.02 -4.07
N PRO A 450 -23.56 16.18 -4.75
CA PRO A 450 -22.46 16.74 -5.56
C PRO A 450 -21.15 16.77 -4.79
N ARG A 451 -20.04 16.60 -5.50
CA ARG A 451 -18.72 16.43 -4.92
C ARG A 451 -18.23 17.72 -4.25
N ALA A 452 -17.25 17.56 -3.38
CA ALA A 452 -16.40 18.66 -2.95
C ALA A 452 -15.05 18.60 -3.68
N LYS A 453 -14.30 19.69 -3.55
CA LYS A 453 -12.90 19.89 -3.92
C LYS A 453 -12.21 20.67 -2.82
N PHE A 454 -10.91 20.49 -2.63
CA PHE A 454 -10.13 21.33 -1.73
C PHE A 454 -8.87 21.83 -2.41
N GLU A 455 -8.46 23.04 -2.08
CA GLU A 455 -7.19 23.61 -2.53
C GLU A 455 -5.99 22.83 -1.98
N HIS A 456 -5.00 22.49 -2.80
CA HIS A 456 -3.75 21.95 -2.25
C HIS A 456 -2.95 23.05 -1.54
N ASN A 457 -2.60 22.82 -0.27
CA ASN A 457 -1.81 23.76 0.51
C ASN A 457 -1.08 23.05 1.66
N ASP A 458 0.22 23.29 1.82
CA ASP A 458 1.03 22.69 2.89
C ASP A 458 0.54 23.05 4.30
N LYS A 459 -0.14 24.20 4.44
CA LYS A 459 -0.71 24.64 5.73
C LYS A 459 -1.84 23.72 6.22
N HIS A 460 -2.36 22.82 5.38
CA HIS A 460 -3.27 21.76 5.79
C HIS A 460 -2.62 20.79 6.79
N ASN A 461 -1.29 20.71 6.83
CA ASN A 461 -0.59 19.89 7.81
C ASN A 461 -0.91 20.26 9.27
N ALA A 462 -1.37 21.48 9.54
CA ALA A 462 -1.87 21.85 10.87
C ALA A 462 -3.08 21.02 11.33
N ALA A 463 -3.86 20.48 10.39
CA ALA A 463 -4.95 19.52 10.65
C ALA A 463 -4.44 18.07 10.77
N GLY A 464 -3.12 17.84 10.69
CA GLY A 464 -2.46 16.55 10.90
C GLY A 464 -1.80 15.96 9.65
N THR A 465 -2.19 16.39 8.45
CA THR A 465 -1.55 16.04 7.17
C THR A 465 -1.93 17.07 6.10
N VAL A 466 -1.07 17.30 5.10
CA VAL A 466 -1.42 18.15 3.94
C VAL A 466 -2.64 17.64 3.15
N ARG A 467 -2.98 16.36 3.37
CA ARG A 467 -4.01 15.59 2.66
C ARG A 467 -5.31 15.49 3.44
N ALA A 468 -5.50 16.31 4.48
CA ALA A 468 -6.57 16.16 5.46
C ALA A 468 -7.96 16.05 4.81
N PHE A 469 -8.25 16.86 3.79
CA PHE A 469 -9.56 16.87 3.12
C PHE A 469 -9.84 15.69 2.18
N GLU A 470 -8.86 14.81 1.91
CA GLU A 470 -9.16 13.51 1.28
C GLU A 470 -10.07 12.64 2.16
N SER A 471 -10.20 12.98 3.45
CA SER A 471 -11.11 12.34 4.40
C SER A 471 -12.50 12.98 4.45
N ILE A 472 -12.87 13.88 3.54
CA ILE A 472 -14.26 14.38 3.41
C ILE A 472 -15.28 13.23 3.37
N PRO A 473 -15.08 12.12 2.62
CA PRO A 473 -16.01 10.98 2.67
C PRO A 473 -16.15 10.34 4.05
N LEU A 474 -15.10 10.44 4.89
CA LEU A 474 -15.13 9.93 6.25
C LEU A 474 -15.87 10.87 7.21
N PHE A 475 -15.64 12.18 7.11
CA PHE A 475 -16.14 13.17 8.08
C PHE A 475 -17.45 13.86 7.68
N ALA A 476 -17.68 14.02 6.38
CA ALA A 476 -18.86 14.68 5.80
C ALA A 476 -19.80 13.72 5.08
N GLY A 477 -19.37 12.48 4.78
CA GLY A 477 -20.17 11.47 4.04
C GLY A 477 -20.23 11.69 2.52
N ARG A 478 -19.88 12.89 2.06
CA ARG A 478 -19.83 13.34 0.67
C ARG A 478 -18.59 12.85 -0.09
N SER A 479 -18.69 12.70 -1.41
CA SER A 479 -17.55 12.39 -2.29
C SER A 479 -16.62 13.59 -2.55
N ILE A 480 -15.33 13.33 -2.76
CA ILE A 480 -14.26 14.31 -3.06
C ILE A 480 -13.50 13.89 -4.32
N LEU A 481 -12.84 14.82 -5.01
CA LEU A 481 -12.09 14.49 -6.23
C LEU A 481 -10.75 13.80 -5.93
N GLU A 482 -10.12 14.09 -4.80
CA GLU A 482 -8.81 13.55 -4.42
C GLU A 482 -8.91 12.31 -3.53
N GLY A 483 -7.82 11.54 -3.51
CA GLY A 483 -7.66 10.40 -2.61
C GLY A 483 -6.22 9.92 -2.58
N LEU A 484 -5.94 8.89 -1.79
CA LEU A 484 -4.60 8.30 -1.73
C LEU A 484 -4.27 7.34 -2.85
N TYR A 485 -5.23 6.57 -3.31
CA TYR A 485 -4.96 5.52 -4.29
C TYR A 485 -4.99 6.06 -5.73
N MET A 486 -4.24 7.13 -5.98
CA MET A 486 -4.18 7.83 -7.27
C MET A 486 -3.76 6.94 -8.46
N GLN A 487 -3.01 5.87 -8.21
CA GLN A 487 -2.64 4.92 -9.27
C GLN A 487 -3.75 3.91 -9.58
N SER A 488 -4.74 3.77 -8.71
CA SER A 488 -5.77 2.70 -8.79
C SER A 488 -6.94 3.04 -9.70
N ILE A 489 -6.91 4.20 -10.38
CA ILE A 489 -7.97 4.62 -11.29
C ILE A 489 -7.44 5.54 -12.38
N ILE A 490 -8.17 5.60 -13.49
CA ILE A 490 -7.86 6.39 -14.69
C ILE A 490 -8.23 7.87 -14.58
N THR A 491 -9.04 8.23 -13.59
CA THR A 491 -9.55 9.60 -13.44
C THR A 491 -8.56 10.52 -12.70
N SER A 492 -7.58 9.95 -12.00
CA SER A 492 -6.65 10.73 -11.17
C SER A 492 -5.87 11.82 -11.93
N PRO A 493 -5.33 11.62 -13.15
CA PRO A 493 -4.65 12.69 -13.89
C PRO A 493 -5.49 13.96 -14.05
N PHE A 494 -6.77 13.82 -14.40
CA PHE A 494 -7.69 14.95 -14.58
C PHE A 494 -7.92 15.70 -13.27
N THR A 495 -8.08 14.98 -12.15
CA THR A 495 -8.27 15.63 -10.85
C THR A 495 -7.04 16.43 -10.37
N PHE A 496 -5.83 16.00 -10.72
CA PHE A 496 -4.60 16.75 -10.44
C PHE A 496 -4.40 17.92 -11.40
N TYR A 497 -4.86 17.81 -12.65
CA TYR A 497 -4.94 18.96 -13.55
C TYR A 497 -5.84 20.06 -12.97
N ILE A 498 -7.06 19.70 -12.56
CA ILE A 498 -7.96 20.63 -11.84
C ILE A 498 -7.29 21.19 -10.59
N GLN A 499 -6.54 20.37 -9.85
CA GLN A 499 -5.84 20.83 -8.66
C GLN A 499 -4.85 21.96 -8.95
N SER A 500 -4.17 21.93 -10.10
CA SER A 500 -3.28 23.01 -10.51
C SER A 500 -3.99 24.28 -10.97
N GLU A 501 -5.23 24.17 -11.46
CA GLU A 501 -6.07 25.32 -11.85
C GLU A 501 -6.59 26.07 -10.62
N VAL A 502 -6.94 25.35 -9.55
CA VAL A 502 -7.59 25.92 -8.37
C VAL A 502 -6.68 26.10 -7.16
N SER A 503 -5.39 25.79 -7.25
CA SER A 503 -4.47 25.90 -6.11
C SER A 503 -3.29 26.82 -6.36
N GLU A 504 -2.94 27.63 -5.36
CA GLU A 504 -1.69 28.40 -5.39
C GLU A 504 -0.47 27.47 -5.38
N GLN A 505 -0.49 26.45 -4.52
CA GLN A 505 0.52 25.40 -4.44
C GLN A 505 -0.02 24.17 -5.17
N GLN A 506 0.68 23.69 -6.20
CA GLN A 506 0.20 22.58 -7.01
C GLN A 506 0.71 21.22 -6.49
N SER A 507 -0.17 20.21 -6.52
CA SER A 507 0.20 18.80 -6.40
C SER A 507 0.12 18.16 -7.79
N CYS A 508 1.26 17.72 -8.33
CA CYS A 508 1.34 17.16 -9.68
C CYS A 508 2.16 15.85 -9.71
N PRO A 509 1.63 14.74 -9.16
CA PRO A 509 2.39 13.50 -9.05
C PRO A 509 2.71 12.86 -10.41
N PHE A 510 1.90 13.10 -11.43
CA PHE A 510 2.04 12.45 -12.74
C PHE A 510 2.71 13.32 -13.81
N TRP A 511 3.41 14.39 -13.43
CA TRP A 511 3.91 15.45 -14.32
C TRP A 511 4.68 14.95 -15.55
N ALA A 512 5.38 13.81 -15.45
CA ALA A 512 6.19 13.26 -16.54
C ALA A 512 5.35 12.77 -17.74
N VAL A 513 4.13 12.30 -17.50
CA VAL A 513 3.21 11.79 -18.54
C VAL A 513 1.99 12.69 -18.68
N TYR A 514 1.50 13.21 -17.57
CA TYR A 514 0.32 14.06 -17.45
C TYR A 514 0.74 15.39 -16.78
N PRO A 515 1.33 16.34 -17.55
CA PRO A 515 1.77 17.62 -17.02
C PRO A 515 0.59 18.47 -16.57
N CYS A 516 0.67 19.01 -15.35
CA CYS A 516 -0.32 19.95 -14.82
C CYS A 516 -0.18 21.34 -15.45
N THR A 517 -1.13 22.23 -15.16
CA THR A 517 -1.16 23.61 -15.65
C THR A 517 -0.80 24.59 -14.52
N SER A 518 -1.11 25.87 -14.71
CA SER A 518 -1.01 26.92 -13.72
C SER A 518 -2.40 27.31 -13.20
N PHE A 519 -2.43 28.01 -12.07
CA PHE A 519 -3.65 28.60 -11.52
C PHE A 519 -4.47 29.35 -12.58
N ASN A 520 -5.70 28.88 -12.84
CA ASN A 520 -6.70 29.50 -13.68
C ASN A 520 -8.08 29.09 -13.15
N LEU A 521 -8.72 29.98 -12.39
CA LEU A 521 -10.01 29.69 -11.77
C LEU A 521 -11.16 29.59 -12.78
N GLU A 522 -11.06 30.26 -13.94
CA GLU A 522 -12.09 30.22 -14.98
C GLU A 522 -12.19 28.80 -15.57
N ASP A 523 -11.09 28.29 -16.15
CA ASP A 523 -11.01 26.92 -16.68
C ASP A 523 -11.30 25.88 -15.59
N GLY A 524 -10.75 26.10 -14.39
CA GLY A 524 -11.00 25.25 -13.23
C GLY A 524 -12.48 25.18 -12.84
N THR A 525 -13.25 26.27 -13.01
CA THR A 525 -14.69 26.30 -12.71
C THR A 525 -15.45 25.40 -13.68
N GLU A 526 -15.16 25.46 -14.98
CA GLU A 526 -15.79 24.58 -15.98
C GLU A 526 -15.44 23.10 -15.76
N HIS A 527 -14.18 22.79 -15.47
CA HIS A 527 -13.80 21.43 -15.13
C HIS A 527 -14.46 20.93 -13.84
N LEU A 528 -14.66 21.80 -12.85
CA LEU A 528 -15.38 21.42 -11.62
C LEU A 528 -16.86 21.11 -11.87
N LYS A 529 -17.54 21.83 -12.79
CA LYS A 529 -18.90 21.51 -13.24
C LYS A 529 -18.96 20.13 -13.89
N MET A 530 -18.02 19.82 -14.79
CA MET A 530 -17.93 18.52 -15.47
C MET A 530 -17.86 17.35 -14.46
N PHE A 531 -17.18 17.56 -13.33
CA PHE A 531 -17.05 16.58 -12.25
C PHE A 531 -18.19 16.63 -11.21
N ASN A 532 -19.26 17.38 -11.47
CA ASN A 532 -20.39 17.62 -10.56
C ASN A 532 -19.91 18.06 -9.17
N THR A 533 -19.09 19.12 -9.11
CA THR A 533 -18.56 19.66 -7.85
C THR A 533 -19.38 20.86 -7.41
N GLN A 534 -19.86 20.83 -6.17
CA GLN A 534 -20.59 21.95 -5.57
C GLN A 534 -19.70 22.82 -4.68
N TYR A 535 -18.81 22.22 -3.89
CA TYR A 535 -18.03 22.95 -2.89
C TYR A 535 -16.53 22.94 -3.18
N LEU A 536 -15.89 24.09 -3.03
CA LEU A 536 -14.44 24.26 -3.01
C LEU A 536 -13.98 24.80 -1.65
N VAL A 537 -13.11 24.05 -0.98
CA VAL A 537 -12.46 24.50 0.27
C VAL A 537 -11.22 25.31 -0.09
N ALA A 538 -11.24 26.60 0.23
CA ALA A 538 -10.14 27.54 -0.01
C ALA A 538 -9.29 27.77 1.24
N ARG A 539 -7.97 27.93 1.04
CA ARG A 539 -6.98 28.09 2.10
C ARG A 539 -6.02 29.27 1.89
N SER A 540 -5.56 29.50 0.66
CA SER A 540 -4.66 30.60 0.29
C SER A 540 -5.43 31.90 0.07
N GLU A 541 -4.76 33.03 0.27
CA GLU A 541 -5.36 34.33 -0.04
C GLU A 541 -5.57 34.49 -1.55
N LYS A 542 -4.66 33.94 -2.38
CA LYS A 542 -4.77 33.98 -3.84
C LYS A 542 -6.08 33.37 -4.34
N LEU A 543 -6.43 32.17 -3.85
CA LEU A 543 -7.69 31.53 -4.25
C LEU A 543 -8.91 32.27 -3.69
N LYS A 544 -8.88 32.70 -2.43
CA LYS A 544 -9.99 33.45 -1.82
C LYS A 544 -10.28 34.75 -2.57
N GLU A 545 -9.26 35.53 -2.92
CA GLU A 545 -9.40 36.77 -3.70
C GLU A 545 -9.98 36.50 -5.09
N ALA A 546 -9.52 35.44 -5.77
CA ALA A 546 -10.06 35.06 -7.07
C ALA A 546 -11.54 34.64 -6.97
N LEU A 547 -11.93 33.88 -5.94
CA LEU A 547 -13.30 33.44 -5.72
C LEU A 547 -14.26 34.60 -5.41
N VAL A 548 -13.80 35.63 -4.68
CA VAL A 548 -14.59 36.86 -4.43
C VAL A 548 -14.96 37.58 -5.72
N LEU A 549 -14.08 37.54 -6.73
CA LEU A 549 -14.26 38.24 -8.00
C LEU A 549 -15.00 37.41 -9.05
N HIS A 550 -15.14 36.09 -8.85
CA HIS A 550 -15.75 35.19 -9.82
C HIS A 550 -17.27 35.12 -9.65
N PRO A 551 -18.09 35.44 -10.68
CA PRO A 551 -19.53 35.61 -10.54
C PRO A 551 -20.30 34.32 -10.22
N GLU A 552 -19.74 33.16 -10.57
CA GLU A 552 -20.38 31.86 -10.36
C GLU A 552 -20.18 31.27 -8.96
N TRP A 553 -19.28 31.84 -8.16
CA TRP A 553 -18.94 31.35 -6.83
C TRP A 553 -19.54 32.22 -5.74
N ARG A 554 -20.01 31.59 -4.67
CA ARG A 554 -20.53 32.26 -3.48
C ARG A 554 -19.94 31.67 -2.23
N MET A 555 -19.44 32.51 -1.31
CA MET A 555 -18.99 32.04 -0.01
C MET A 555 -20.19 31.47 0.76
N ALA A 556 -20.10 30.18 1.10
CA ALA A 556 -21.17 29.45 1.77
C ALA A 556 -20.88 29.27 3.27
N PHE A 557 -19.60 29.16 3.64
CA PHE A 557 -19.18 28.99 5.04
C PHE A 557 -17.75 29.50 5.27
N ARG A 558 -17.48 29.93 6.50
CA ARG A 558 -16.14 30.36 6.94
C ARG A 558 -15.91 30.00 8.39
N ASP A 559 -14.80 29.32 8.64
CA ASP A 559 -14.23 29.12 9.97
C ASP A 559 -12.70 29.16 9.83
N GLU A 560 -12.09 30.28 10.22
CA GLU A 560 -10.68 30.55 9.96
C GLU A 560 -9.79 29.39 10.44
N PRO A 561 -9.03 28.75 9.54
CA PRO A 561 -8.49 29.39 8.35
C PRO A 561 -9.07 28.90 7.01
N PHE A 562 -10.24 28.24 7.05
CA PHE A 562 -10.91 27.66 5.89
C PHE A 562 -12.11 28.50 5.45
N GLU A 563 -12.29 28.59 4.15
CA GLU A 563 -13.53 29.10 3.54
C GLU A 563 -14.09 28.02 2.61
N VAL A 564 -15.40 27.81 2.67
CA VAL A 564 -16.10 26.91 1.74
C VAL A 564 -16.90 27.77 0.79
N TRP A 565 -16.63 27.60 -0.50
CA TRP A 565 -17.27 28.31 -1.59
C TRP A 565 -18.16 27.36 -2.37
N GLU A 566 -19.36 27.83 -2.71
CA GLU A 566 -20.36 27.10 -3.48
C GLU A 566 -20.36 27.56 -4.93
N LEU A 567 -20.28 26.60 -5.86
CA LEU A 567 -20.46 26.82 -7.28
C LEU A 567 -21.95 26.85 -7.60
N THR A 568 -22.48 28.06 -7.78
CA THR A 568 -23.92 28.30 -7.86
C THR A 568 -24.54 27.88 -9.20
N THR A 569 -23.71 27.71 -10.22
CA THR A 569 -24.11 27.32 -11.59
C THR A 569 -23.93 25.83 -11.87
N ASN A 570 -23.42 25.04 -10.91
CA ASN A 570 -23.32 23.60 -11.06
C ASN A 570 -24.73 22.97 -11.17
N PRO A 571 -25.01 22.12 -12.19
CA PRO A 571 -26.32 21.47 -12.33
C PRO A 571 -26.70 20.55 -11.16
N ASN A 572 -25.72 20.13 -10.35
CA ASN A 572 -25.88 19.22 -9.22
C ASN A 572 -26.45 17.85 -9.63
N GLN A 573 -26.00 17.34 -10.79
CA GLN A 573 -26.42 16.05 -11.36
C GLN A 573 -25.20 15.26 -11.84
N TYR A 574 -25.21 13.95 -11.63
CA TYR A 574 -24.20 13.02 -12.13
C TYR A 574 -24.49 12.52 -13.54
N VAL A 575 -25.76 12.45 -13.93
CA VAL A 575 -26.21 12.00 -15.24
C VAL A 575 -26.69 13.20 -16.04
N THR A 576 -25.93 13.55 -17.07
CA THR A 576 -26.22 14.71 -17.94
C THR A 576 -26.34 14.27 -19.39
N VAL A 577 -27.06 15.07 -20.17
CA VAL A 577 -27.15 14.92 -21.62
C VAL A 577 -26.22 15.95 -22.25
N PRO A 578 -25.25 15.55 -23.10
CA PRO A 578 -24.29 16.48 -23.68
C PRO A 578 -24.96 17.42 -24.68
N GLU A 579 -24.43 18.63 -24.81
CA GLU A 579 -24.91 19.64 -25.76
C GLU A 579 -24.70 19.20 -27.22
N TYR A 580 -23.53 18.60 -27.49
CA TYR A 580 -23.14 18.10 -28.81
C TYR A 580 -23.20 16.58 -28.88
N MET A 581 -23.46 16.07 -30.08
CA MET A 581 -23.42 14.63 -30.36
C MET A 581 -22.01 14.06 -30.09
N PRO A 582 -21.89 12.95 -29.35
CA PRO A 582 -20.60 12.31 -29.14
C PRO A 582 -20.00 11.73 -30.43
N VAL A 583 -18.67 11.68 -30.45
CA VAL A 583 -17.86 11.04 -31.51
C VAL A 583 -17.21 9.78 -30.96
N LEU A 584 -17.10 8.72 -31.76
CA LEU A 584 -16.42 7.48 -31.34
C LEU A 584 -15.03 7.36 -31.97
N TYR A 585 -14.03 7.17 -31.12
CA TYR A 585 -12.64 6.94 -31.52
C TYR A 585 -12.28 5.47 -31.34
N GLU A 586 -11.94 4.80 -32.44
CA GLU A 586 -11.44 3.43 -32.44
C GLU A 586 -9.92 3.44 -32.19
N THR A 587 -9.51 3.32 -30.92
CA THR A 587 -8.10 3.47 -30.53
C THR A 587 -7.72 2.71 -29.25
N GLY A 588 -6.44 2.34 -29.16
CA GLY A 588 -5.80 1.86 -27.94
C GLY A 588 -5.21 2.98 -27.07
N ASP A 589 -4.88 4.15 -27.65
CA ASP A 589 -4.21 5.28 -26.98
C ASP A 589 -5.19 6.33 -26.44
N TRP A 590 -6.33 5.86 -25.93
CA TRP A 590 -7.39 6.73 -25.45
C TRP A 590 -6.95 7.64 -24.29
N LYS A 591 -6.00 7.22 -23.45
CA LYS A 591 -5.56 8.00 -22.28
C LYS A 591 -4.91 9.32 -22.66
N ASN A 592 -4.00 9.27 -23.63
CA ASN A 592 -3.28 10.45 -24.08
C ASN A 592 -4.23 11.39 -24.83
N ILE A 593 -5.04 10.86 -25.76
CA ILE A 593 -6.04 11.63 -26.51
C ILE A 593 -7.03 12.31 -25.55
N SER A 594 -7.61 11.55 -24.60
CA SER A 594 -8.56 12.11 -23.64
C SER A 594 -7.92 13.15 -22.72
N TYR A 595 -6.63 13.03 -22.42
CA TYR A 595 -5.91 14.03 -21.64
C TYR A 595 -5.67 15.32 -22.43
N GLN A 596 -5.31 15.23 -23.71
CA GLN A 596 -5.17 16.43 -24.55
C GLN A 596 -6.52 17.12 -24.79
N TRP A 597 -7.59 16.34 -24.99
CA TRP A 597 -8.96 16.87 -25.05
C TRP A 597 -9.31 17.67 -23.80
N PHE A 598 -9.04 17.11 -22.61
CA PHE A 598 -9.37 17.77 -21.33
C PHE A 598 -8.58 19.05 -21.09
N ARG A 599 -7.38 19.19 -21.67
CA ARG A 599 -6.53 20.37 -21.51
C ARG A 599 -6.94 21.53 -22.42
N ASN A 600 -7.87 21.32 -23.34
CA ASN A 600 -8.26 22.32 -24.32
C ASN A 600 -9.74 22.68 -24.13
N MET A 601 -9.98 23.86 -23.54
CA MET A 601 -11.31 24.37 -23.24
C MET A 601 -12.20 24.50 -24.48
N ASP A 602 -11.64 24.66 -25.68
CA ASP A 602 -12.43 24.73 -26.91
C ASP A 602 -13.03 23.37 -27.30
N LEU A 603 -12.54 22.26 -26.74
CA LEU A 603 -12.92 20.90 -27.10
C LEU A 603 -13.88 20.23 -26.11
N ILE A 604 -13.93 20.70 -24.86
CA ILE A 604 -14.58 19.96 -23.77
C ILE A 604 -16.10 19.79 -23.92
N ASP A 605 -16.75 20.59 -24.76
CA ASP A 605 -18.18 20.50 -25.04
C ASP A 605 -18.54 19.31 -25.96
N SER A 606 -17.57 18.80 -26.73
CA SER A 606 -17.72 17.67 -27.66
C SER A 606 -17.16 16.39 -27.05
N PRO A 607 -18.00 15.48 -26.50
CA PRO A 607 -17.51 14.28 -25.83
C PRO A 607 -16.96 13.26 -26.83
N ILE A 608 -15.86 12.60 -26.45
CA ILE A 608 -15.24 11.53 -27.24
C ILE A 608 -15.43 10.20 -26.50
N ALA A 609 -16.12 9.26 -27.12
CA ALA A 609 -16.18 7.88 -26.69
C ALA A 609 -15.00 7.08 -27.26
N PHE A 610 -14.53 6.07 -26.52
CA PHE A 610 -13.38 5.26 -26.89
C PHE A 610 -13.71 3.78 -26.88
N LYS A 611 -13.44 3.09 -28.00
CA LYS A 611 -13.60 1.64 -28.14
C LYS A 611 -12.40 1.06 -28.88
N LYS A 612 -12.08 -0.23 -28.64
CA LYS A 612 -10.98 -0.90 -29.35
C LYS A 612 -11.34 -1.29 -30.78
N SER A 613 -12.61 -1.56 -31.03
CA SER A 613 -13.13 -1.94 -32.33
C SER A 613 -14.60 -1.54 -32.37
N ALA A 614 -14.97 -0.69 -33.33
CA ALA A 614 -16.35 -0.25 -33.51
C ALA A 614 -17.15 -1.24 -34.36
N ASP A 615 -18.44 -1.38 -34.08
CA ASP A 615 -19.37 -2.24 -34.82
C ASP A 615 -20.42 -1.43 -35.61
N THR A 616 -21.40 -2.11 -36.21
CA THR A 616 -22.42 -1.47 -37.04
C THR A 616 -23.45 -0.69 -36.23
N ASP A 617 -23.66 -1.03 -34.96
CA ASP A 617 -24.60 -0.29 -34.11
C ASP A 617 -23.96 1.02 -33.64
N ASP A 618 -22.65 1.01 -33.38
CA ASP A 618 -21.88 2.24 -33.09
C ASP A 618 -22.05 3.30 -34.19
N MET A 619 -22.04 2.90 -35.47
CA MET A 619 -22.24 3.82 -36.62
C MET A 619 -23.60 4.52 -36.63
N ARG A 620 -24.59 4.03 -35.87
CA ARG A 620 -25.92 4.66 -35.74
C ARG A 620 -26.03 5.57 -34.52
N LEU A 621 -25.24 5.30 -33.48
CA LEU A 621 -25.31 6.00 -32.18
C LEU A 621 -24.44 7.25 -32.13
N PHE A 622 -23.31 7.22 -32.82
CA PHE A 622 -22.33 8.30 -32.83
C PHE A 622 -22.47 9.16 -34.07
N GLN A 623 -22.09 10.43 -33.93
CA GLN A 623 -22.05 11.35 -35.08
C GLN A 623 -21.06 10.86 -36.14
N ASP A 624 -19.89 10.43 -35.70
CA ASP A 624 -18.84 9.90 -36.56
C ASP A 624 -18.04 8.82 -35.81
N VAL A 625 -17.41 7.94 -36.58
CA VAL A 625 -16.54 6.87 -36.09
C VAL A 625 -15.17 7.04 -36.73
N ILE A 626 -14.25 7.64 -35.98
CA ILE A 626 -12.89 7.90 -36.44
C ILE A 626 -12.00 6.70 -36.09
N ARG A 627 -11.40 6.11 -37.12
CA ARG A 627 -10.48 4.98 -36.99
C ARG A 627 -9.04 5.46 -36.98
N ASP A 628 -8.24 4.92 -36.05
CA ASP A 628 -6.84 5.30 -35.85
C ASP A 628 -6.64 6.83 -35.74
N PRO A 629 -7.36 7.49 -34.81
CA PRO A 629 -7.34 8.95 -34.68
C PRO A 629 -5.94 9.47 -34.33
N SER A 630 -5.64 10.64 -34.88
CA SER A 630 -4.45 11.45 -34.65
C SER A 630 -4.77 12.69 -33.81
N MET A 631 -3.74 13.43 -33.39
CA MET A 631 -3.94 14.69 -32.69
C MET A 631 -4.61 15.76 -33.57
N ALA A 632 -4.44 15.72 -34.89
CA ALA A 632 -5.10 16.66 -35.81
C ALA A 632 -6.63 16.45 -35.88
N ASP A 633 -7.10 15.25 -35.53
CA ASP A 633 -8.53 14.96 -35.46
C ASP A 633 -9.17 15.61 -34.22
N LEU A 634 -8.40 15.92 -33.18
CA LEU A 634 -8.89 16.71 -32.03
C LEU A 634 -9.17 18.16 -32.43
N ASP A 635 -8.33 18.75 -33.28
CA ASP A 635 -8.49 20.14 -33.75
C ASP A 635 -9.68 20.32 -34.69
N SER A 636 -10.21 19.22 -35.23
CA SER A 636 -11.32 19.20 -36.19
C SER A 636 -12.56 18.47 -35.68
N LEU A 637 -12.70 18.32 -34.34
CA LEU A 637 -13.85 17.66 -33.72
C LEU A 637 -15.18 18.29 -34.18
N PRO A 638 -16.12 17.47 -34.68
CA PRO A 638 -17.40 17.99 -35.08
C PRO A 638 -18.21 18.47 -33.88
N LYS A 639 -18.93 19.59 -34.07
CA LYS A 639 -19.83 20.20 -33.10
C LYS A 639 -21.25 20.21 -33.66
N THR A 640 -21.89 19.05 -33.74
CA THR A 640 -23.32 18.96 -34.12
C THR A 640 -24.20 18.98 -32.88
N PRO A 641 -25.04 20.02 -32.69
CA PRO A 641 -25.91 20.11 -31.53
C PRO A 641 -26.90 18.95 -31.46
N LEU A 642 -27.09 18.37 -30.27
CA LEU A 642 -28.08 17.32 -30.03
C LEU A 642 -29.52 17.87 -30.09
N ASN A 643 -29.72 19.15 -29.70
CA ASN A 643 -31.00 19.85 -29.71
C ASN A 643 -32.14 19.06 -29.04
N ARG A 644 -31.87 18.49 -27.86
CA ARG A 644 -32.89 17.81 -27.04
C ARG A 644 -32.85 18.32 -25.61
N GLU A 645 -33.99 18.81 -25.13
CA GLU A 645 -34.20 19.08 -23.71
C GLU A 645 -34.69 17.80 -23.04
N CYS A 646 -33.91 17.31 -22.07
CA CYS A 646 -34.13 16.03 -21.42
C CYS A 646 -34.26 16.22 -19.92
N ASN A 647 -35.26 15.57 -19.32
CA ASN A 647 -35.43 15.56 -17.87
C ASN A 647 -34.88 14.26 -17.31
N VAL A 648 -33.80 14.37 -16.54
CA VAL A 648 -33.17 13.24 -15.86
C VAL A 648 -33.45 13.31 -14.37
N ARG A 649 -33.86 12.19 -13.78
CA ARG A 649 -33.93 12.01 -12.33
C ARG A 649 -33.06 10.82 -11.94
N GLU A 650 -32.13 11.04 -11.04
CA GLU A 650 -31.12 10.06 -10.67
C GLU A 650 -31.18 9.68 -9.18
N ILE A 651 -30.70 8.48 -8.90
CA ILE A 651 -30.41 7.98 -7.56
C ILE A 651 -29.03 7.32 -7.66
N VAL A 652 -28.05 7.90 -6.97
CA VAL A 652 -26.69 7.38 -6.94
C VAL A 652 -26.42 6.73 -5.58
N GLN A 653 -26.01 5.47 -5.62
CA GLN A 653 -25.58 4.69 -4.47
C GLN A 653 -24.14 4.21 -4.69
N SER A 654 -23.59 3.54 -3.69
CA SER A 654 -22.19 3.09 -3.68
C SER A 654 -21.84 2.16 -4.85
N ASP A 655 -22.74 1.24 -5.21
CA ASP A 655 -22.53 0.19 -6.22
C ASP A 655 -23.64 0.14 -7.28
N VAL A 656 -24.56 1.10 -7.25
CA VAL A 656 -25.71 1.20 -8.16
C VAL A 656 -25.96 2.66 -8.54
N ILE A 657 -26.19 2.91 -9.82
CA ILE A 657 -26.65 4.19 -10.36
C ILE A 657 -27.95 3.92 -11.09
N GLU A 658 -29.03 4.57 -10.67
CA GLU A 658 -30.34 4.47 -11.31
C GLU A 658 -30.75 5.84 -11.81
N PHE A 659 -31.28 5.91 -13.04
CA PHE A 659 -31.88 7.14 -13.52
C PHE A 659 -33.10 6.87 -14.40
N THR A 660 -34.00 7.86 -14.41
CA THR A 660 -35.14 7.89 -15.32
C THR A 660 -35.01 9.08 -16.26
N THR A 661 -35.23 8.85 -17.54
CA THR A 661 -35.11 9.86 -18.60
C THR A 661 -36.32 9.82 -19.54
N ASP A 662 -36.70 10.97 -20.08
CA ASP A 662 -37.67 11.10 -21.18
C ASP A 662 -37.01 11.04 -22.57
N CYS A 663 -35.67 11.09 -22.64
CA CYS A 663 -34.87 11.08 -23.86
C CYS A 663 -34.26 9.71 -24.18
N VAL A 664 -35.11 8.70 -24.36
CA VAL A 664 -34.67 7.35 -24.79
C VAL A 664 -33.95 7.44 -26.15
N GLY A 665 -32.83 6.72 -26.28
CA GLY A 665 -31.98 6.71 -27.47
C GLY A 665 -31.03 7.91 -27.63
N ALA A 666 -31.06 8.90 -26.72
CA ALA A 666 -30.08 10.00 -26.68
C ALA A 666 -28.89 9.67 -25.75
N PRO A 667 -27.71 10.24 -25.98
CA PRO A 667 -26.52 10.00 -25.16
C PRO A 667 -26.72 10.54 -23.74
N HIS A 668 -26.33 9.76 -22.73
CA HIS A 668 -26.29 10.18 -21.33
C HIS A 668 -24.89 9.93 -20.76
N ILE A 669 -24.21 11.01 -20.37
CA ILE A 669 -22.90 10.95 -19.70
C ILE A 669 -23.16 10.81 -18.20
N ILE A 670 -22.43 9.91 -17.58
CA ILE A 670 -22.48 9.68 -16.15
C ILE A 670 -21.09 10.04 -15.60
N SER A 671 -21.00 11.16 -14.88
CA SER A 671 -19.77 11.73 -14.32
C SER A 671 -19.20 10.90 -13.17
N ILE A 672 -19.03 9.59 -13.38
CA ILE A 672 -18.45 8.57 -12.51
C ILE A 672 -17.38 7.85 -13.33
N SER A 673 -16.26 7.54 -12.69
CA SER A 673 -15.11 6.93 -13.37
C SER A 673 -15.49 5.61 -14.03
N TYR A 674 -15.09 5.43 -15.28
CA TYR A 674 -15.31 4.20 -16.01
C TYR A 674 -14.48 3.05 -15.43
N TYR A 675 -15.12 1.90 -15.30
CA TYR A 675 -14.46 0.64 -15.01
C TYR A 675 -15.27 -0.52 -15.62
N PRO A 676 -14.62 -1.55 -16.21
CA PRO A 676 -15.33 -2.61 -16.96
C PRO A 676 -16.21 -3.54 -16.10
N SER A 677 -16.35 -3.28 -14.80
CA SER A 677 -17.20 -4.07 -13.89
C SER A 677 -18.60 -3.49 -13.74
N TRP A 678 -18.85 -2.29 -14.27
CA TRP A 678 -20.19 -1.73 -14.39
C TRP A 678 -20.98 -2.47 -15.48
N LYS A 679 -22.26 -2.73 -15.20
CA LYS A 679 -23.17 -3.43 -16.11
C LYS A 679 -24.47 -2.64 -16.27
N PRO A 680 -24.93 -2.38 -17.50
CA PRO A 680 -26.18 -1.68 -17.73
C PRO A 680 -27.38 -2.63 -17.73
N GLU A 681 -28.51 -2.13 -17.26
CA GLU A 681 -29.87 -2.63 -17.42
C GLU A 681 -30.69 -1.45 -17.99
N GLY A 682 -31.39 -1.64 -19.11
CA GLY A 682 -32.06 -0.53 -19.81
C GLY A 682 -31.17 0.29 -20.76
N ALA A 683 -29.95 -0.18 -21.01
CA ALA A 683 -29.05 0.25 -22.08
C ALA A 683 -28.22 -0.96 -22.56
N ASP A 684 -27.71 -0.95 -23.78
CA ASP A 684 -27.03 -2.10 -24.38
C ASP A 684 -25.55 -2.21 -23.98
N GLU A 685 -24.84 -1.09 -23.94
CA GLU A 685 -23.40 -1.02 -23.63
C GLU A 685 -23.08 0.23 -22.78
N ILE A 686 -21.99 0.16 -22.01
CA ILE A 686 -21.37 1.32 -21.35
C ILE A 686 -20.07 1.65 -22.06
N TYR A 687 -20.01 2.85 -22.65
CA TYR A 687 -18.84 3.37 -23.33
C TYR A 687 -17.93 4.12 -22.35
N LEU A 688 -16.62 4.02 -22.55
CA LEU A 688 -15.65 4.92 -21.92
C LEU A 688 -15.69 6.24 -22.67
N VAL A 689 -16.04 7.34 -22.00
CA VAL A 689 -16.12 8.69 -22.60
C VAL A 689 -15.15 9.65 -21.91
N SER A 690 -14.67 10.65 -22.63
CA SER A 690 -13.82 11.71 -22.09
C SER A 690 -14.49 12.44 -20.90
N PRO A 691 -13.73 12.85 -19.87
CA PRO A 691 -12.30 12.61 -19.67
C PRO A 691 -11.97 11.16 -19.23
N SER A 692 -12.89 10.49 -18.54
CA SER A 692 -12.74 9.08 -18.14
C SER A 692 -14.03 8.50 -17.57
N PHE A 693 -15.17 9.02 -18.03
CA PHE A 693 -16.50 8.75 -17.52
C PHE A 693 -17.19 7.62 -18.27
N MET A 694 -18.43 7.35 -17.88
CA MET A 694 -19.31 6.40 -18.55
C MET A 694 -20.29 7.14 -19.46
N LEU A 695 -20.56 6.57 -20.64
CA LEU A 695 -21.61 7.02 -21.56
C LEU A 695 -22.54 5.84 -21.86
N VAL A 696 -23.85 6.08 -21.83
CA VAL A 696 -24.87 5.10 -22.21
C VAL A 696 -25.90 5.71 -23.15
N TYR A 697 -26.51 4.86 -23.97
CA TYR A 697 -27.68 5.18 -24.79
C TYR A 697 -28.87 4.39 -24.24
N PRO A 698 -29.81 5.02 -23.50
CA PRO A 698 -30.94 4.31 -22.90
C PRO A 698 -31.83 3.66 -23.97
N THR A 699 -32.15 2.38 -23.78
CA THR A 699 -33.16 1.65 -24.59
C THR A 699 -34.53 1.66 -23.93
N GLN A 700 -34.60 2.06 -22.65
CA GLN A 700 -35.81 2.19 -21.85
C GLN A 700 -35.77 3.48 -21.03
N LYS A 701 -36.93 3.91 -20.52
CA LYS A 701 -37.03 5.13 -19.68
C LYS A 701 -36.27 5.00 -18.36
N HIS A 702 -36.25 3.82 -17.77
CA HIS A 702 -35.54 3.54 -16.53
C HIS A 702 -34.26 2.77 -16.84
N VAL A 703 -33.13 3.31 -16.41
CA VAL A 703 -31.80 2.73 -16.60
C VAL A 703 -31.19 2.47 -15.23
N ARG A 704 -30.55 1.31 -15.11
CA ARG A 704 -29.90 0.88 -13.88
C ARG A 704 -28.52 0.33 -14.21
N ILE A 705 -27.49 0.86 -13.55
CA ILE A 705 -26.09 0.50 -13.78
C ILE A 705 -25.53 -0.03 -12.48
N VAL A 706 -25.04 -1.27 -12.50
CA VAL A 706 -24.62 -2.00 -11.29
C VAL A 706 -23.17 -2.41 -11.38
N TYR A 707 -22.43 -2.19 -10.31
CA TYR A 707 -21.05 -2.66 -10.19
C TYR A 707 -21.03 -4.14 -9.77
N GLY A 708 -20.37 -5.00 -10.53
CA GLY A 708 -20.35 -6.42 -10.22
C GLY A 708 -19.23 -7.23 -10.87
N LYS A 709 -19.15 -8.51 -10.47
CA LYS A 709 -18.12 -9.43 -10.97
C LYS A 709 -18.26 -9.68 -12.48
N THR A 710 -17.13 -9.70 -13.17
CA THR A 710 -17.00 -10.09 -14.58
C THR A 710 -16.42 -11.50 -14.71
N PRO A 711 -16.36 -12.10 -15.91
CA PRO A 711 -15.75 -13.43 -16.11
C PRO A 711 -14.32 -13.53 -15.59
N VAL A 712 -13.55 -12.44 -15.65
CA VAL A 712 -12.18 -12.38 -15.14
C VAL A 712 -12.11 -12.61 -13.62
N ASP A 713 -13.06 -12.03 -12.88
CA ASP A 713 -13.14 -12.21 -11.43
C ASP A 713 -13.51 -13.66 -11.10
N TRP A 714 -14.44 -14.24 -11.85
CA TRP A 714 -14.84 -15.65 -11.67
C TRP A 714 -13.70 -16.62 -11.95
N ILE A 715 -12.88 -16.40 -12.98
CA ILE A 715 -11.69 -17.21 -13.25
C ILE A 715 -10.74 -17.17 -12.05
N GLY A 716 -10.47 -15.98 -11.50
CA GLY A 716 -9.64 -15.81 -10.31
C GLY A 716 -10.20 -16.55 -9.10
N ILE A 717 -11.50 -16.40 -8.82
CA ILE A 717 -12.20 -17.08 -7.72
C ILE A 717 -12.14 -18.60 -7.87
N LEU A 718 -12.44 -19.14 -9.06
CA LEU A 718 -12.39 -20.57 -9.34
C LEU A 718 -10.97 -21.13 -9.14
N LEU A 719 -9.95 -20.38 -9.55
CA LEU A 719 -8.54 -20.76 -9.34
C LEU A 719 -8.21 -20.86 -7.84
N THR A 720 -8.67 -19.90 -7.04
CA THR A 720 -8.50 -19.91 -5.59
C THR A 720 -9.25 -21.06 -4.91
N LEU A 721 -10.51 -21.28 -5.27
CA LEU A 721 -11.31 -22.40 -4.74
C LEU A 721 -10.68 -23.75 -5.09
N SER A 722 -10.10 -23.87 -6.29
CA SER A 722 -9.36 -25.07 -6.72
C SER A 722 -8.13 -25.30 -5.84
N ALA A 723 -7.35 -24.25 -5.53
CA ALA A 723 -6.21 -24.36 -4.62
C ALA A 723 -6.62 -24.77 -3.21
N VAL A 724 -7.67 -24.16 -2.65
CA VAL A 724 -8.22 -24.52 -1.34
C VAL A 724 -8.66 -25.98 -1.32
N SER A 725 -9.34 -26.44 -2.37
CA SER A 725 -9.78 -27.83 -2.53
C SER A 725 -8.62 -28.81 -2.59
N VAL A 726 -7.55 -28.48 -3.33
CA VAL A 726 -6.32 -29.29 -3.39
C VAL A 726 -5.67 -29.39 -2.00
N ILE A 727 -5.62 -28.28 -1.24
CA ILE A 727 -5.07 -28.26 0.12
C ILE A 727 -5.92 -29.13 1.05
N ALA A 728 -7.24 -28.98 1.01
CA ALA A 728 -8.19 -29.74 1.81
C ALA A 728 -8.08 -31.25 1.51
N TYR A 729 -8.08 -31.64 0.23
CA TYR A 729 -7.91 -33.03 -0.19
C TYR A 729 -6.56 -33.61 0.26
N ALA A 730 -5.47 -32.85 0.14
CA ALA A 730 -4.16 -33.29 0.61
C ALA A 730 -4.08 -33.50 2.13
N HIS A 731 -4.89 -32.77 2.90
CA HIS A 731 -4.99 -32.92 4.35
C HIS A 731 -5.89 -34.11 4.75
N LEU A 732 -7.06 -34.23 4.13
CA LEU A 732 -7.99 -35.35 4.32
C LEU A 732 -7.37 -36.69 3.90
N GLY A 733 -6.57 -36.71 2.84
CA GLY A 733 -5.84 -37.89 2.40
C GLY A 733 -4.82 -38.43 3.41
N LYS A 734 -4.36 -37.59 4.36
CA LYS A 734 -3.41 -37.98 5.42
C LYS A 734 -4.07 -38.38 6.73
N ASN A 735 -5.30 -37.91 7.01
CA ASN A 735 -6.06 -38.26 8.20
C ASN A 735 -7.02 -39.42 7.90
N ARG A 736 -6.61 -40.65 8.24
CA ARG A 736 -7.47 -41.85 8.12
C ARG A 736 -8.79 -41.74 8.92
N GLU A 737 -8.84 -40.91 9.97
CA GLU A 737 -10.04 -40.73 10.80
C GLU A 737 -11.11 -39.83 10.16
N LEU A 738 -10.74 -38.75 9.45
CA LEU A 738 -11.73 -37.90 8.77
C LEU A 738 -12.38 -38.61 7.56
N LYS A 739 -11.69 -39.56 6.93
CA LYS A 739 -12.29 -40.40 5.87
C LYS A 739 -13.44 -41.26 6.37
N ARG A 740 -13.47 -41.62 7.66
CA ARG A 740 -14.58 -42.38 8.25
C ARG A 740 -15.79 -41.50 8.57
N PHE A 741 -15.59 -40.21 8.81
CA PHE A 741 -16.66 -39.27 9.14
C PHE A 741 -17.48 -38.84 7.91
N PHE A 742 -16.86 -38.75 6.72
CA PHE A 742 -17.53 -38.42 5.45
C PHE A 742 -17.95 -39.65 4.62
N ALA A 743 -17.70 -40.86 5.12
CA ALA A 743 -18.17 -42.11 4.51
C ALA A 743 -19.39 -42.71 5.26
N LEU A 744 -19.94 -41.94 6.21
CA LEU A 744 -21.27 -42.08 6.80
C LEU A 744 -22.14 -40.95 6.23
#